data_AF-A0A2B4SPZ2-F1
#
_entry.id   AF-A0A2B4SPZ2-F1
#
_cell.length_a   1.000
_cell.length_b   1.000
_cell.length_c   1.000
_cell.angle_alpha   90.00
_cell.angle_beta   90.00
_cell.angle_gamma   90.00
#
_symmetry.space_group_name_H-M   'P 1'
#
loop_
_entity.id
_entity.type
_entity.pdbx_description
1 polymer ?
#
loop_
_entity_poly.entity_id
_entity_poly.type
_entity_poly.pdbx_seq_one_letter_code
_entity_poly.pdbx_strand_id
1 'polypeptide(L)'
;MALRSGSLSENGEIVVVTGAAGFLGIKIVELLNTRGVNIQEIRGVDIRPRQPSYFLQNAEGGRLTYRQADICNYEQVSSSEKELAQLTAEAKAMAGLFPECAHHQELNSAVLTHEDNSINKLTETIKTFMNPFSSDQKTNTDLYNLVTKVVMNEKMKKDLVNQSEEGRKLFSAFVQDRIKTGKINLWAPVKKCNLLTWKTSAKVIKVKPKDAIIELREDRNLFARLAMVCKSRPEIEIQEAVGLYEFTVFPRSLFARDGFKVAIVDGMAKVQSLDKPEWIKNCRDLAERFTNRLLVKYNDLQELHIILDRYDVPSSLKSATRVKRQGGNAPVYYCITDSTRIAKVPMEKLLAHLKTKGELTMFLAKNVKDNANGRQVIVAWGTDCATQLSIYSPDTDVLVLVFRRYPDLCSNSCFVTGTGSSHRVINLKSIAGALGPTKTAALPASHALTGADVTGSFSGKGKATCWDEFDNASTPILQALANLGCGEQPDDGTSSGVEQPVCRMNQTKTDIKTVKALRWSLLKKTQAESERLPPTTAALHQALLRMHYQLLVWNNNQVGNLVLPSPEGYGWQDEDGKWVPVMTNLPPAPEAMIQLVQCKCTKSRCSNNRCQCQKAGLLCLCSEGCQNEYAESDDKYDENEVEQEIPQEWTTEQCACFQHKLHTGPHLPPRLEARVKDVFTQATVIIHTAAIVDINHPSAVKMHDVNVQGTENIIQACLECNVGKMVYTSTADVVLGWLDNNNINEETPLPGEKISDYLFSQYAFTKMQAEKKVLQANGSLTANGTFLVTCSLRSLVMYGEGDKVFLPNVIDSAKKQFGYLPRMGDGKAKLNLCYVGNSAWAHVLAVDVLRKTPKKIAGKSFFIGDNTPESNFFDFVEPYLSATGCDLLNVSIPFVVIFYIAFILECIVWVLHPICNLSLAVTRSSVVTVCKGVTVSWRVAKKQLGYEPMFSYEQSKNNTLRYLIEKYVT
;
A
#
# COMPACT_ATOMS: atom_id res chain seq x y z
N MET A 1 4.68 50.07 15.22
CA MET A 1 3.47 50.28 16.05
C MET A 1 3.68 49.54 17.36
N ALA A 2 3.22 50.05 18.50
CA ALA A 2 3.75 49.64 19.81
C ALA A 2 3.53 48.15 20.16
N LEU A 3 4.61 47.47 20.58
CA LEU A 3 4.58 46.16 21.22
C LEU A 3 3.86 46.28 22.57
N ARG A 4 2.66 45.68 22.68
CA ARG A 4 1.99 45.51 23.98
C ARG A 4 2.21 44.07 24.45
N SER A 5 3.10 43.90 25.42
CA SER A 5 3.27 42.65 26.15
C SER A 5 2.01 42.33 26.96
N GLY A 6 1.09 41.57 26.37
CA GLY A 6 -0.07 41.03 27.06
C GLY A 6 0.36 39.81 27.89
N SER A 7 0.20 39.88 29.21
CA SER A 7 0.30 38.70 30.08
C SER A 7 -0.77 37.68 29.68
N LEU A 8 -0.39 36.41 29.48
CA LEU A 8 -1.31 35.29 29.33
C LEU A 8 -2.32 35.32 30.49
N SER A 9 -3.62 35.50 30.19
CA SER A 9 -4.64 35.49 31.23
C SER A 9 -5.01 34.04 31.59
N GLU A 10 -5.16 33.74 32.87
CA GLU A 10 -5.62 32.43 33.35
C GLU A 10 -7.07 32.14 32.98
N ASN A 11 -7.78 33.10 32.36
CA ASN A 11 -9.17 33.04 31.90
C ASN A 11 -9.28 33.15 30.36
N GLY A 12 -8.30 32.64 29.61
CA GLY A 12 -8.32 32.62 28.13
C GLY A 12 -9.21 31.51 27.55
N GLU A 13 -9.77 31.73 26.35
CA GLU A 13 -10.57 30.71 25.66
C GLU A 13 -9.70 29.56 25.12
N ILE A 14 -10.23 28.33 25.17
CA ILE A 14 -9.62 27.15 24.52
C ILE A 14 -10.44 26.88 23.25
N VAL A 15 -9.82 27.10 22.09
CA VAL A 15 -10.46 26.99 20.78
C VAL A 15 -9.99 25.71 20.10
N VAL A 16 -10.93 24.82 19.77
CA VAL A 16 -10.64 23.58 19.04
C VAL A 16 -11.01 23.76 17.58
N VAL A 17 -10.09 23.44 16.66
CA VAL A 17 -10.33 23.47 15.21
C VAL A 17 -10.20 22.05 14.67
N THR A 18 -11.28 21.45 14.19
CA THR A 18 -11.23 20.11 13.56
C THR A 18 -11.03 20.23 12.06
N GLY A 19 -10.18 19.39 11.46
CA GLY A 19 -9.73 19.57 10.07
C GLY A 19 -8.61 20.60 9.96
N ALA A 20 -7.83 20.79 11.03
CA ALA A 20 -6.83 21.85 11.16
C ALA A 20 -5.61 21.70 10.23
N ALA A 21 -5.41 20.54 9.59
CA ALA A 21 -4.43 20.37 8.51
C ALA A 21 -5.06 20.50 7.11
N GLY A 22 -6.38 20.71 7.03
CA GLY A 22 -7.13 20.99 5.81
C GLY A 22 -6.94 22.42 5.28
N PHE A 23 -7.36 22.63 4.04
CA PHE A 23 -7.19 23.89 3.26
C PHE A 23 -7.70 25.14 4.01
N LEU A 24 -8.91 25.07 4.56
CA LEU A 24 -9.48 26.16 5.37
C LEU A 24 -8.96 26.15 6.81
N GLY A 25 -8.85 24.97 7.42
CA GLY A 25 -8.49 24.81 8.84
C GLY A 25 -7.12 25.39 9.18
N ILE A 26 -6.13 25.24 8.30
CA ILE A 26 -4.80 25.83 8.51
C ILE A 26 -4.85 27.36 8.53
N LYS A 27 -5.62 28.00 7.63
CA LYS A 27 -5.80 29.45 7.61
C LYS A 27 -6.56 29.97 8.84
N ILE A 28 -7.50 29.20 9.37
CA ILE A 28 -8.19 29.53 10.64
C ILE A 28 -7.21 29.48 11.81
N VAL A 29 -6.36 28.45 11.90
CA VAL A 29 -5.32 28.36 12.93
C VAL A 29 -4.30 29.49 12.81
N GLU A 30 -3.83 29.80 11.59
CA GLU A 30 -2.95 30.95 11.32
C GLU A 30 -3.56 32.26 11.86
N LEU A 31 -4.81 32.58 11.47
CA LEU A 31 -5.49 33.81 11.87
C LEU A 31 -5.85 33.89 13.36
N LEU A 32 -6.20 32.76 14.01
CA LEU A 32 -6.41 32.72 15.47
C LEU A 32 -5.12 33.03 16.23
N ASN A 33 -4.00 32.48 15.75
CA ASN A 33 -2.69 32.55 16.39
C ASN A 33 -2.00 33.92 16.19
N THR A 34 -2.17 34.57 15.03
CA THR A 34 -1.52 35.88 14.76
C THR A 34 -2.27 37.10 15.31
N ARG A 35 -3.50 36.94 15.84
CA ARG A 35 -4.39 38.07 16.15
C ARG A 35 -4.33 38.58 17.59
N GLY A 36 -3.57 37.95 18.49
CA GLY A 36 -3.37 38.44 19.86
C GLY A 36 -4.67 38.55 20.69
N VAL A 37 -5.61 37.61 20.49
CA VAL A 37 -6.88 37.55 21.23
C VAL A 37 -6.66 36.80 22.56
N ASN A 38 -7.55 36.99 23.55
CA ASN A 38 -7.59 36.22 24.81
C ASN A 38 -7.94 34.72 24.59
N ILE A 39 -7.07 34.02 23.87
CA ILE A 39 -7.08 32.58 23.61
C ILE A 39 -5.93 32.01 24.44
N GLN A 40 -6.23 31.08 25.34
CA GLN A 40 -5.22 30.39 26.15
C GLN A 40 -4.53 29.30 25.32
N GLU A 41 -5.32 28.54 24.55
CA GLU A 41 -4.86 27.41 23.77
C GLU A 41 -5.66 27.27 22.46
N ILE A 42 -4.95 27.01 21.36
CA ILE A 42 -5.54 26.58 20.08
C ILE A 42 -5.23 25.10 19.91
N ARG A 43 -6.26 24.26 19.79
CA ARG A 43 -6.13 22.81 19.57
C ARG A 43 -6.49 22.47 18.14
N GLY A 44 -5.49 22.24 17.29
CA GLY A 44 -5.67 21.70 15.95
C GLY A 44 -5.92 20.19 16.00
N VAL A 45 -7.06 19.74 15.47
CA VAL A 45 -7.45 18.32 15.43
C VAL A 45 -7.53 17.87 14.00
N ASP A 46 -6.87 16.77 13.67
CA ASP A 46 -6.91 16.19 12.33
C ASP A 46 -6.58 14.69 12.40
N ILE A 47 -6.96 13.92 11.38
CA ILE A 47 -6.54 12.52 11.22
C ILE A 47 -5.04 12.46 10.90
N ARG A 48 -4.52 13.48 10.19
CA ARG A 48 -3.09 13.62 9.88
C ARG A 48 -2.61 15.02 10.28
N PRO A 49 -2.38 15.26 11.58
CA PRO A 49 -1.96 16.57 12.07
C PRO A 49 -0.58 16.94 11.49
N ARG A 50 -0.51 18.09 10.83
CA ARG A 50 0.75 18.64 10.33
C ARG A 50 1.43 19.40 11.47
N GLN A 51 2.73 19.18 11.70
CA GLN A 51 3.44 20.05 12.64
C GLN A 51 3.45 21.49 12.13
N PRO A 52 3.06 22.48 12.97
CA PRO A 52 3.07 23.88 12.59
C PRO A 52 4.51 24.34 12.33
N SER A 53 4.69 25.30 11.42
CA SER A 53 6.00 25.88 11.14
C SER A 53 6.61 26.51 12.40
N TYR A 54 7.93 26.61 12.46
CA TYR A 54 8.63 27.24 13.59
C TYR A 54 8.11 28.65 13.89
N PHE A 55 7.77 29.43 12.85
CA PHE A 55 7.19 30.76 13.00
C PHE A 55 5.76 30.74 13.59
N LEU A 56 4.95 29.73 13.26
CA LEU A 56 3.63 29.55 13.86
C LEU A 56 3.69 29.04 15.30
N GLN A 57 4.71 28.25 15.66
CA GLN A 57 4.90 27.81 17.06
C GLN A 57 5.30 28.95 18.00
N ASN A 58 5.90 30.02 17.48
CA ASN A 58 6.46 31.13 18.25
C ASN A 58 5.75 32.48 17.96
N ALA A 59 4.53 32.46 17.41
CA ALA A 59 3.73 33.67 17.23
C ALA A 59 3.14 34.16 18.57
N GLU A 60 2.69 35.41 18.64
CA GLU A 60 2.14 36.06 19.86
C GLU A 60 0.77 35.51 20.33
N GLY A 61 0.31 34.39 19.77
CA GLY A 61 -0.95 33.73 20.13
C GLY A 61 -0.84 32.81 21.34
N GLY A 62 -2.00 32.34 21.82
CA GLY A 62 -2.08 31.31 22.86
C GLY A 62 -1.45 29.98 22.42
N ARG A 63 -1.20 29.08 23.37
CA ARG A 63 -0.46 27.83 23.16
C ARG A 63 -1.07 27.04 21.98
N LEU A 64 -0.31 26.81 20.92
CA LEU A 64 -0.75 25.99 19.79
C LEU A 64 -0.40 24.52 20.01
N THR A 65 -1.40 23.64 20.09
CA THR A 65 -1.21 22.19 20.16
C THR A 65 -1.94 21.50 19.01
N TYR A 66 -1.33 20.46 18.44
CA TYR A 66 -1.97 19.59 17.45
C TYR A 66 -2.18 18.20 18.04
N ARG A 67 -3.34 17.60 17.79
CA ARG A 67 -3.69 16.25 18.23
C ARG A 67 -4.22 15.42 17.07
N GLN A 68 -3.81 14.16 17.03
CA GLN A 68 -4.36 13.17 16.11
C GLN A 68 -5.66 12.60 16.71
N ALA A 69 -6.76 12.72 15.97
CA ALA A 69 -8.03 12.09 16.29
C ALA A 69 -8.90 11.95 15.03
N ASP A 70 -9.69 10.87 14.95
CA ASP A 70 -10.72 10.69 13.93
C ASP A 70 -12.10 11.05 14.52
N ILE A 71 -12.82 11.97 13.87
CA ILE A 71 -14.16 12.39 14.30
C ILE A 71 -15.21 11.27 14.19
N CYS A 72 -14.94 10.21 13.41
CA CYS A 72 -15.81 9.05 13.30
C CYS A 72 -15.70 8.10 14.50
N ASN A 73 -14.59 8.14 15.27
CA ASN A 73 -14.34 7.21 16.38
C ASN A 73 -14.76 7.81 17.73
N TYR A 74 -16.06 7.72 18.05
CA TYR A 74 -16.65 8.33 19.25
C TYR A 74 -16.40 7.52 20.53
N GLU A 75 -16.71 6.22 20.51
CA GLU A 75 -16.68 5.34 21.69
C GLU A 75 -16.25 3.90 21.37
N GLN A 76 -15.04 3.51 21.79
CA GLN A 76 -14.73 2.12 22.12
C GLN A 76 -14.16 2.02 23.54
N VAL A 77 -15.06 1.68 24.47
CA VAL A 77 -15.02 0.51 25.37
C VAL A 77 -15.92 0.83 26.57
N SER A 78 -16.89 -0.06 26.82
CA SER A 78 -17.87 0.03 27.90
C SER A 78 -17.23 -0.12 29.29
N SER A 79 -17.98 0.29 30.32
CA SER A 79 -17.50 0.46 31.70
C SER A 79 -16.99 -0.82 32.39
N SER A 80 -17.25 -2.02 31.86
CA SER A 80 -16.91 -3.30 32.51
C SER A 80 -15.43 -3.68 32.47
N GLU A 81 -14.67 -3.25 31.46
CA GLU A 81 -13.24 -3.58 31.36
C GLU A 81 -12.34 -2.61 32.14
N LYS A 82 -12.89 -1.44 32.52
CA LYS A 82 -12.12 -0.37 33.18
C LYS A 82 -11.84 -0.62 34.66
N GLU A 83 -12.75 -1.21 35.43
CA GLU A 83 -12.45 -1.58 36.82
C GLU A 83 -11.32 -2.60 36.90
N LEU A 84 -11.34 -3.62 36.03
CA LEU A 84 -10.28 -4.62 35.98
C LEU A 84 -8.94 -4.02 35.52
N ALA A 85 -8.95 -3.12 34.53
CA ALA A 85 -7.76 -2.41 34.08
C ALA A 85 -7.23 -1.40 35.13
N GLN A 86 -8.11 -0.73 35.88
CA GLN A 86 -7.74 0.23 36.92
C GLN A 86 -7.19 -0.46 38.16
N LEU A 87 -7.82 -1.53 38.65
CA LEU A 87 -7.26 -2.39 39.71
C LEU A 87 -5.90 -2.99 39.28
N THR A 88 -5.77 -3.37 38.01
CA THR A 88 -4.49 -3.84 37.45
C THR A 88 -3.46 -2.70 37.34
N ALA A 89 -3.87 -1.47 37.09
CA ALA A 89 -2.99 -0.31 37.00
C ALA A 89 -2.54 0.19 38.37
N GLU A 90 -3.42 0.18 39.37
CA GLU A 90 -3.10 0.49 40.77
C GLU A 90 -2.20 -0.60 41.38
N ALA A 91 -2.46 -1.88 41.10
CA ALA A 91 -1.54 -2.97 41.44
C ALA A 91 -0.18 -2.84 40.74
N LYS A 92 -0.15 -2.43 39.46
CA LYS A 92 1.10 -2.15 38.72
C LYS A 92 1.82 -0.90 39.19
N ALA A 93 1.13 0.11 39.71
CA ALA A 93 1.72 1.30 40.31
C ALA A 93 2.32 0.99 41.69
N MET A 94 1.62 0.19 42.51
CA MET A 94 2.18 -0.36 43.76
C MET A 94 3.35 -1.32 43.52
N ALA A 95 3.42 -1.96 42.34
CA ALA A 95 4.52 -2.81 41.90
C ALA A 95 5.55 -2.13 40.96
N GLY A 96 5.42 -0.82 40.69
CA GLY A 96 6.41 -0.01 39.97
C GLY A 96 6.55 -0.20 38.45
N LEU A 97 5.53 -0.66 37.71
CA LEU A 97 5.66 -1.00 36.27
C LEU A 97 4.58 -0.36 35.36
N PHE A 98 4.94 0.71 34.65
CA PHE A 98 4.13 1.33 33.59
C PHE A 98 4.44 0.74 32.19
N PRO A 99 3.43 0.33 31.39
CA PRO A 99 3.61 -0.09 30.00
C PRO A 99 2.86 0.80 28.99
N GLU A 100 3.24 0.72 27.71
CA GLU A 100 2.69 1.57 26.64
C GLU A 100 2.33 0.78 25.38
N CYS A 101 1.48 1.37 24.53
CA CYS A 101 0.91 0.72 23.36
C CYS A 101 0.98 1.62 22.10
N ALA A 102 1.20 1.00 20.93
CA ALA A 102 1.30 1.67 19.64
C ALA A 102 -0.06 1.81 18.93
N HIS A 103 -0.08 2.51 17.79
CA HIS A 103 -1.21 2.56 16.84
C HIS A 103 -0.75 2.23 15.41
N HIS A 104 -1.70 1.74 14.60
CA HIS A 104 -1.47 1.23 13.24
C HIS A 104 -1.27 2.32 12.18
N GLN A 105 -0.52 2.00 11.12
CA GLN A 105 -0.21 2.88 9.98
C GLN A 105 -0.72 2.27 8.67
N GLU A 106 -1.61 2.94 7.92
CA GLU A 106 -1.99 2.47 6.56
C GLU A 106 -2.15 3.55 5.45
N LEU A 107 -2.01 4.85 5.72
CA LEU A 107 -2.25 5.90 4.70
C LEU A 107 -1.11 6.93 4.58
N ASN A 108 0.08 6.47 4.23
CA ASN A 108 1.26 7.31 4.00
C ASN A 108 1.66 7.38 2.52
N SER A 109 2.21 8.51 2.07
CA SER A 109 2.45 8.79 0.63
C SER A 109 3.42 7.81 -0.04
N ALA A 110 4.32 7.19 0.72
CA ALA A 110 5.21 6.13 0.25
C ALA A 110 4.44 4.95 -0.37
N VAL A 111 3.25 4.61 0.14
CA VAL A 111 2.41 3.52 -0.38
C VAL A 111 1.85 3.86 -1.76
N LEU A 112 1.33 5.08 -1.95
CA LEU A 112 0.82 5.53 -3.25
C LEU A 112 1.94 5.66 -4.29
N THR A 113 3.13 6.13 -3.88
CA THR A 113 4.31 6.20 -4.77
C THR A 113 4.86 4.81 -5.10
N HIS A 114 4.69 3.82 -4.22
CA HIS A 114 5.00 2.41 -4.49
C HIS A 114 4.03 1.81 -5.52
N GLU A 115 2.73 2.08 -5.38
CA GLU A 115 1.70 1.63 -6.32
C GLU A 115 1.92 2.19 -7.73
N ASP A 116 2.16 3.51 -7.88
CA ASP A 116 2.47 4.13 -9.19
C ASP A 116 3.75 3.56 -9.81
N ASN A 117 4.78 3.30 -9.01
CA ASN A 117 6.00 2.64 -9.50
C ASN A 117 5.74 1.18 -9.91
N SER A 118 4.83 0.48 -9.24
CA SER A 118 4.43 -0.89 -9.56
C SER A 118 3.60 -0.94 -10.86
N ILE A 119 2.70 0.02 -11.08
CA ILE A 119 1.92 0.18 -12.32
C ILE A 119 2.83 0.50 -13.51
N ASN A 120 3.82 1.38 -13.33
CA ASN A 120 4.79 1.70 -14.38
C ASN A 120 5.69 0.49 -14.73
N LYS A 121 6.21 -0.23 -13.72
CA LYS A 121 6.95 -1.49 -13.93
C LYS A 121 6.11 -2.54 -14.66
N LEU A 122 4.81 -2.65 -14.36
CA LEU A 122 3.90 -3.55 -15.07
C LEU A 122 3.71 -3.11 -16.53
N THR A 123 3.56 -1.82 -16.78
CA THR A 123 3.38 -1.25 -18.14
C THR A 123 4.63 -1.41 -19.01
N GLU A 124 5.84 -1.20 -18.46
CA GLU A 124 7.09 -1.53 -19.14
C GLU A 124 7.23 -3.03 -19.39
N THR A 125 6.87 -3.87 -18.40
CA THR A 125 6.90 -5.33 -18.56
C THR A 125 6.01 -5.75 -19.73
N ILE A 126 4.76 -5.25 -19.81
CA ILE A 126 3.84 -5.55 -20.91
C ILE A 126 4.42 -5.09 -22.26
N LYS A 127 4.88 -3.85 -22.38
CA LYS A 127 5.46 -3.32 -23.63
C LYS A 127 6.71 -4.10 -24.09
N THR A 128 7.51 -4.58 -23.14
CA THR A 128 8.69 -5.43 -23.43
C THR A 128 8.28 -6.87 -23.77
N PHE A 129 7.08 -7.29 -23.38
CA PHE A 129 6.58 -8.64 -23.62
C PHE A 129 5.86 -8.80 -24.95
N MET A 130 5.02 -7.81 -25.31
CA MET A 130 4.36 -7.68 -26.59
C MET A 130 3.89 -6.24 -26.75
N ASN A 131 3.95 -5.68 -27.95
CA ASN A 131 3.19 -4.47 -28.26
C ASN A 131 1.83 -4.85 -28.87
N PRO A 132 0.73 -4.90 -28.10
CA PRO A 132 -0.60 -5.27 -28.62
C PRO A 132 -1.18 -4.25 -29.60
N PHE A 133 -0.46 -3.17 -29.90
CA PHE A 133 -0.85 -2.11 -30.83
C PHE A 133 0.13 -1.95 -32.02
N SER A 134 1.16 -2.81 -32.15
CA SER A 134 2.04 -2.78 -33.33
C SER A 134 1.39 -3.48 -34.54
N SER A 135 1.32 -2.77 -35.66
CA SER A 135 0.70 -3.23 -36.92
C SER A 135 1.38 -4.43 -37.59
N ASP A 136 2.59 -4.80 -37.17
CA ASP A 136 3.41 -5.83 -37.82
C ASP A 136 3.02 -7.27 -37.43
N GLN A 137 2.08 -7.47 -36.50
CA GLN A 137 1.68 -8.78 -35.98
C GLN A 137 0.79 -9.62 -36.93
N LYS A 138 0.99 -9.55 -38.25
CA LYS A 138 0.35 -10.50 -39.19
C LYS A 138 1.01 -11.89 -39.21
N THR A 139 2.14 -12.07 -38.52
CA THR A 139 2.93 -13.32 -38.53
C THR A 139 2.87 -14.13 -37.24
N ASN A 140 2.47 -13.55 -36.10
CA ASN A 140 2.30 -14.29 -34.86
C ASN A 140 0.82 -14.40 -34.49
N THR A 141 0.26 -15.60 -34.60
CA THR A 141 -1.17 -15.86 -34.32
C THR A 141 -1.44 -16.31 -32.89
N ASP A 142 -0.40 -16.50 -32.08
CA ASP A 142 -0.53 -17.13 -30.76
C ASP A 142 -1.10 -16.21 -29.69
N LEU A 143 -1.98 -16.76 -28.86
CA LEU A 143 -2.54 -16.08 -27.68
C LEU A 143 -1.71 -16.48 -26.45
N TYR A 144 -1.17 -15.50 -25.73
CA TYR A 144 -0.28 -15.76 -24.59
C TYR A 144 -0.95 -15.38 -23.26
N ASN A 145 -0.59 -16.08 -22.18
CA ASN A 145 -0.89 -15.63 -20.82
C ASN A 145 0.11 -14.52 -20.42
N LEU A 146 -0.37 -13.31 -20.17
CA LEU A 146 0.46 -12.15 -19.79
C LEU A 146 1.27 -12.33 -18.50
N VAL A 147 0.83 -13.18 -17.58
CA VAL A 147 1.50 -13.42 -16.29
C VAL A 147 2.45 -14.61 -16.38
N THR A 148 1.96 -15.75 -16.87
CA THR A 148 2.76 -16.99 -16.92
C THR A 148 3.61 -17.11 -18.17
N LYS A 149 3.46 -16.26 -19.18
CA LYS A 149 4.13 -16.32 -20.51
C LYS A 149 3.80 -17.57 -21.34
N VAL A 150 2.96 -18.48 -20.85
CA VAL A 150 2.58 -19.73 -21.50
C VAL A 150 1.64 -19.47 -22.68
N VAL A 151 1.84 -20.19 -23.79
CA VAL A 151 0.97 -20.15 -24.98
C VAL A 151 -0.36 -20.82 -24.68
N MET A 152 -1.46 -20.18 -25.06
CA MET A 152 -2.81 -20.75 -24.95
C MET A 152 -2.97 -21.94 -25.88
N ASN A 153 -3.51 -23.04 -25.34
CA ASN A 153 -3.78 -24.25 -26.10
C ASN A 153 -4.61 -23.95 -27.38
N GLU A 154 -4.14 -24.44 -28.52
CA GLU A 154 -4.75 -24.29 -29.85
C GLU A 154 -6.27 -24.56 -29.89
N LYS A 155 -6.77 -25.51 -29.10
CA LYS A 155 -8.21 -25.81 -29.05
C LYS A 155 -9.02 -24.66 -28.42
N MET A 156 -8.47 -24.01 -27.39
CA MET A 156 -9.09 -22.87 -26.72
C MET A 156 -8.93 -21.58 -27.53
N LYS A 157 -7.76 -21.40 -28.14
CA LYS A 157 -7.48 -20.34 -29.12
C LYS A 157 -8.49 -20.37 -30.26
N LYS A 158 -8.76 -21.53 -30.85
CA LYS A 158 -9.79 -21.69 -31.91
C LYS A 158 -11.21 -21.42 -31.40
N ASP A 159 -11.56 -21.85 -30.20
CA ASP A 159 -12.89 -21.62 -29.60
C ASP A 159 -13.15 -20.12 -29.32
N LEU A 160 -12.14 -19.40 -28.85
CA LEU A 160 -12.20 -17.95 -28.59
C LEU A 160 -12.15 -17.11 -29.88
N VAL A 161 -11.25 -17.43 -30.81
CA VAL A 161 -11.12 -16.69 -32.09
C VAL A 161 -12.35 -16.88 -32.97
N ASN A 162 -12.94 -18.09 -32.99
CA ASN A 162 -14.12 -18.40 -33.82
C ASN A 162 -15.46 -18.13 -33.10
N GLN A 163 -15.45 -17.53 -31.90
CA GLN A 163 -16.65 -17.19 -31.12
C GLN A 163 -17.71 -16.47 -31.97
N SER A 164 -17.30 -15.53 -32.83
CA SER A 164 -18.20 -14.75 -33.68
C SER A 164 -18.80 -15.55 -34.84
N GLU A 165 -18.17 -16.65 -35.27
CA GLU A 165 -18.77 -17.57 -36.25
C GLU A 165 -19.76 -18.52 -35.57
N GLU A 166 -19.39 -19.09 -34.42
CA GLU A 166 -20.25 -20.01 -33.69
C GLU A 166 -21.50 -19.30 -33.14
N GLY A 167 -21.36 -18.06 -32.65
CA GLY A 167 -22.49 -17.20 -32.32
C GLY A 167 -23.42 -16.92 -33.51
N ARG A 168 -22.89 -16.76 -34.72
CA ARG A 168 -23.69 -16.58 -35.96
C ARG A 168 -24.43 -17.86 -36.38
N LYS A 169 -23.82 -19.04 -36.20
CA LYS A 169 -24.50 -20.34 -36.40
C LYS A 169 -25.64 -20.53 -35.41
N LEU A 170 -25.38 -20.25 -34.12
CA LEU A 170 -26.40 -20.34 -33.06
C LEU A 170 -27.55 -19.34 -33.27
N PHE A 171 -27.25 -18.12 -33.75
CA PHE A 171 -28.29 -17.15 -34.15
C PHE A 171 -29.11 -17.65 -35.34
N SER A 172 -28.47 -18.16 -36.39
CA SER A 172 -29.16 -18.74 -37.55
C SER A 172 -30.07 -19.92 -37.16
N ALA A 173 -29.60 -20.79 -36.26
CA ALA A 173 -30.38 -21.89 -35.70
C ALA A 173 -31.57 -21.37 -34.86
N PHE A 174 -31.36 -20.39 -33.98
CA PHE A 174 -32.43 -19.75 -33.21
C PHE A 174 -33.54 -19.17 -34.11
N VAL A 175 -33.15 -18.45 -35.18
CA VAL A 175 -34.11 -17.88 -36.15
C VAL A 175 -34.87 -19.00 -36.88
N GLN A 176 -34.21 -20.08 -37.28
CA GLN A 176 -34.88 -21.21 -37.93
C GLN A 176 -35.83 -21.95 -36.97
N ASP A 177 -35.33 -22.39 -35.82
CA ASP A 177 -36.07 -23.26 -34.88
C ASP A 177 -37.20 -22.54 -34.14
N ARG A 178 -37.10 -21.22 -33.94
CA ARG A 178 -38.09 -20.46 -33.14
C ARG A 178 -38.94 -19.48 -33.93
N ILE A 179 -38.39 -18.83 -34.95
CA ILE A 179 -39.10 -17.79 -35.70
C ILE A 179 -39.70 -18.37 -36.98
N LYS A 180 -38.97 -19.18 -37.73
CA LYS A 180 -39.43 -19.72 -39.03
C LYS A 180 -40.22 -21.02 -38.93
N THR A 181 -39.79 -21.95 -38.09
CA THR A 181 -40.43 -23.29 -37.97
C THR A 181 -41.30 -23.45 -36.72
N GLY A 182 -41.22 -22.53 -35.75
CA GLY A 182 -42.00 -22.57 -34.50
C GLY A 182 -41.74 -23.79 -33.60
N LYS A 183 -40.72 -24.60 -33.90
CA LYS A 183 -40.42 -25.89 -33.27
C LYS A 183 -40.06 -25.78 -31.80
N ILE A 184 -39.53 -24.63 -31.37
CA ILE A 184 -39.25 -24.31 -29.97
C ILE A 184 -39.86 -22.94 -29.66
N ASN A 185 -40.60 -22.83 -28.55
CA ASN A 185 -41.21 -21.58 -28.10
C ASN A 185 -40.17 -20.44 -28.00
N LEU A 186 -40.51 -19.26 -28.53
CA LEU A 186 -39.66 -18.06 -28.54
C LEU A 186 -39.07 -17.76 -27.14
N TRP A 187 -39.90 -17.88 -26.10
CA TRP A 187 -39.57 -17.57 -24.71
C TRP A 187 -38.84 -18.69 -23.95
N ALA A 188 -38.61 -19.85 -24.56
CA ALA A 188 -37.88 -20.94 -23.92
C ALA A 188 -36.43 -20.53 -23.58
N PRO A 189 -35.81 -21.00 -22.49
CA PRO A 189 -34.41 -20.68 -22.20
C PRO A 189 -33.48 -20.99 -23.38
N VAL A 190 -32.56 -20.07 -23.70
CA VAL A 190 -31.51 -20.33 -24.68
C VAL A 190 -30.35 -21.01 -23.97
N LYS A 191 -29.89 -22.16 -24.50
CA LYS A 191 -28.79 -22.90 -23.90
C LYS A 191 -27.50 -22.07 -23.98
N LYS A 192 -26.97 -21.65 -22.83
CA LYS A 192 -25.74 -20.87 -22.74
C LYS A 192 -24.58 -21.65 -23.36
N CYS A 193 -23.91 -21.07 -24.35
CA CYS A 193 -22.68 -21.62 -24.89
C CYS A 193 -21.52 -21.26 -23.96
N ASN A 194 -20.82 -22.27 -23.44
CA ASN A 194 -19.73 -22.09 -22.49
C ASN A 194 -18.40 -22.20 -23.24
N LEU A 195 -17.84 -21.05 -23.62
CA LEU A 195 -16.52 -20.98 -24.25
C LEU A 195 -15.43 -21.46 -23.29
N LEU A 196 -14.40 -22.11 -23.85
CA LEU A 196 -13.22 -22.55 -23.12
C LEU A 196 -12.35 -21.34 -22.77
N THR A 197 -11.95 -21.21 -21.50
CA THR A 197 -11.16 -20.08 -20.99
C THR A 197 -10.02 -20.57 -20.11
N TRP A 198 -9.08 -19.69 -19.72
CA TRP A 198 -8.02 -20.06 -18.77
C TRP A 198 -8.53 -20.63 -17.43
N LYS A 199 -9.78 -20.33 -17.03
CA LYS A 199 -10.44 -20.95 -15.87
C LYS A 199 -10.70 -22.45 -16.07
N THR A 200 -10.85 -22.89 -17.33
CA THR A 200 -10.91 -24.29 -17.75
C THR A 200 -9.53 -24.96 -17.73
N SER A 201 -8.45 -24.19 -17.59
CA SER A 201 -7.05 -24.64 -17.50
C SER A 201 -6.50 -24.72 -16.08
N ALA A 202 -7.31 -24.46 -15.04
CA ALA A 202 -6.91 -24.77 -13.67
C ALA A 202 -6.51 -26.26 -13.63
N LYS A 203 -5.28 -26.56 -13.19
CA LYS A 203 -4.61 -27.87 -13.37
C LYS A 203 -5.41 -28.97 -12.67
N VAL A 204 -6.37 -29.59 -13.37
CA VAL A 204 -7.11 -30.76 -12.89
C VAL A 204 -6.11 -31.90 -12.84
N ILE A 205 -5.60 -32.19 -11.65
CA ILE A 205 -4.73 -33.34 -11.42
C ILE A 205 -5.58 -34.59 -11.64
N LYS A 206 -5.43 -35.19 -12.82
CA LYS A 206 -6.05 -36.45 -13.18
C LYS A 206 -5.27 -37.58 -12.54
N VAL A 207 -5.60 -37.87 -11.29
CA VAL A 207 -5.11 -39.08 -10.62
C VAL A 207 -5.79 -40.29 -11.27
N LYS A 208 -5.03 -41.38 -11.48
CA LYS A 208 -5.46 -42.58 -12.20
C LYS A 208 -5.37 -43.81 -11.28
N PRO A 209 -6.35 -44.04 -10.37
CA PRO A 209 -6.41 -45.27 -9.61
C PRO A 209 -6.93 -46.40 -10.51
N LYS A 210 -5.97 -47.24 -10.92
CA LYS A 210 -6.07 -48.54 -11.63
C LYS A 210 -6.87 -48.62 -12.94
N ASP A 211 -8.06 -48.02 -13.09
CA ASP A 211 -8.81 -48.04 -14.37
C ASP A 211 -9.73 -46.81 -14.64
N ALA A 212 -9.88 -45.85 -13.72
CA ALA A 212 -10.75 -44.69 -13.90
C ALA A 212 -10.01 -43.34 -13.78
N ILE A 213 -10.51 -42.31 -14.46
CA ILE A 213 -10.02 -40.92 -14.35
C ILE A 213 -11.02 -40.14 -13.50
N ILE A 214 -10.58 -39.62 -12.35
CA ILE A 214 -11.42 -38.82 -11.44
C ILE A 214 -10.96 -37.35 -11.49
N GLU A 215 -11.92 -36.41 -11.57
CA GLU A 215 -11.66 -34.97 -11.53
C GLU A 215 -11.96 -34.40 -10.13
N LEU A 216 -10.94 -33.92 -9.43
CA LEU A 216 -11.07 -33.25 -8.13
C LEU A 216 -11.39 -31.75 -8.27
N ARG A 217 -12.17 -31.21 -7.33
CA ARG A 217 -12.41 -29.77 -7.12
C ARG A 217 -12.47 -29.47 -5.62
N GLU A 218 -12.06 -28.27 -5.22
CA GLU A 218 -12.10 -27.83 -3.82
C GLU A 218 -13.53 -27.81 -3.27
N ASP A 219 -13.73 -28.41 -2.08
CA ASP A 219 -15.02 -28.49 -1.38
C ASP A 219 -14.78 -28.23 0.12
N ARG A 220 -15.47 -27.21 0.66
CA ARG A 220 -15.39 -26.80 2.07
C ARG A 220 -15.76 -27.90 3.08
N ASN A 221 -16.39 -28.99 2.63
CA ASN A 221 -16.85 -30.10 3.47
C ASN A 221 -15.85 -31.27 3.58
N LEU A 222 -14.63 -31.14 3.03
CA LEU A 222 -13.67 -32.25 2.96
C LEU A 222 -13.26 -32.79 4.35
N PHE A 223 -13.11 -31.93 5.35
CA PHE A 223 -12.70 -32.31 6.71
C PHE A 223 -13.75 -33.16 7.44
N ALA A 224 -15.04 -32.83 7.32
CA ALA A 224 -16.12 -33.64 7.90
C ALA A 224 -16.20 -35.04 7.25
N ARG A 225 -15.84 -35.15 5.97
CA ARG A 225 -15.76 -36.44 5.27
C ARG A 225 -14.52 -37.25 5.67
N LEU A 226 -13.36 -36.59 5.88
CA LEU A 226 -12.14 -37.21 6.42
C LEU A 226 -12.40 -37.89 7.77
N ALA A 227 -13.01 -37.17 8.72
CA ALA A 227 -13.30 -37.70 10.05
C ALA A 227 -14.25 -38.92 10.03
N MET A 228 -15.23 -38.92 9.13
CA MET A 228 -16.12 -40.07 8.90
C MET A 228 -15.38 -41.28 8.32
N VAL A 229 -14.55 -41.08 7.29
CA VAL A 229 -13.86 -42.16 6.57
C VAL A 229 -12.92 -42.92 7.50
N CYS A 230 -12.11 -42.20 8.30
CA CYS A 230 -11.23 -42.83 9.29
C CYS A 230 -11.97 -43.47 10.47
N LYS A 231 -13.23 -43.09 10.73
CA LYS A 231 -14.09 -43.81 11.69
C LYS A 231 -14.67 -45.12 11.12
N SER A 232 -14.76 -45.24 9.79
CA SER A 232 -15.24 -46.45 9.09
C SER A 232 -14.11 -47.37 8.58
N ARG A 233 -12.85 -46.97 8.70
CA ARG A 233 -11.66 -47.70 8.22
C ARG A 233 -10.47 -47.52 9.17
N PRO A 234 -10.24 -48.48 10.11
CA PRO A 234 -9.17 -48.36 11.11
C PRO A 234 -7.76 -48.43 10.51
N GLU A 235 -7.61 -48.84 9.25
CA GLU A 235 -6.32 -48.86 8.53
C GLU A 235 -5.81 -47.48 8.10
N ILE A 236 -6.57 -46.39 8.32
CA ILE A 236 -6.16 -45.01 7.99
C ILE A 236 -6.09 -44.17 9.27
N GLU A 237 -4.90 -44.09 9.88
CA GLU A 237 -4.68 -43.19 11.02
C GLU A 237 -4.87 -41.72 10.63
N ILE A 238 -5.80 -41.03 11.31
CA ILE A 238 -6.02 -39.58 11.17
C ILE A 238 -4.73 -38.80 11.45
N GLN A 239 -3.92 -39.28 12.41
CA GLN A 239 -2.63 -38.70 12.78
C GLN A 239 -1.66 -38.63 11.59
N GLU A 240 -1.64 -39.66 10.75
CA GLU A 240 -0.79 -39.72 9.56
C GLU A 240 -1.37 -38.90 8.40
N ALA A 241 -2.67 -39.03 8.14
CA ALA A 241 -3.37 -38.28 7.10
C ALA A 241 -3.29 -36.75 7.31
N VAL A 242 -3.30 -36.26 8.55
CA VAL A 242 -3.18 -34.83 8.86
C VAL A 242 -1.72 -34.35 8.84
N GLY A 243 -0.77 -35.23 9.19
CA GLY A 243 0.66 -34.90 9.23
C GLY A 243 1.31 -34.74 7.85
N LEU A 244 0.83 -35.47 6.83
CA LEU A 244 1.46 -35.57 5.51
C LEU A 244 0.78 -34.75 4.39
N TYR A 245 -0.50 -34.37 4.53
CA TYR A 245 -1.32 -33.85 3.43
C TYR A 245 -1.87 -32.44 3.71
N GLU A 246 -1.93 -31.57 2.69
CA GLU A 246 -2.17 -30.11 2.85
C GLU A 246 -3.60 -29.62 2.55
N PHE A 247 -4.48 -30.48 2.05
CA PHE A 247 -5.92 -30.21 1.82
C PHE A 247 -6.29 -28.95 0.99
N THR A 248 -5.32 -28.29 0.36
CA THR A 248 -5.49 -27.15 -0.57
C THR A 248 -4.43 -27.21 -1.69
N VAL A 249 -4.55 -26.38 -2.74
CA VAL A 249 -3.70 -26.50 -3.94
C VAL A 249 -2.51 -25.51 -3.98
N PHE A 250 -2.52 -24.42 -3.20
CA PHE A 250 -1.40 -23.46 -3.12
C PHE A 250 -1.35 -22.70 -1.78
N PRO A 251 -0.19 -22.63 -1.07
CA PRO A 251 0.02 -21.74 0.07
C PRO A 251 0.21 -20.27 -0.37
N ARG A 252 -0.54 -19.33 0.23
CA ARG A 252 -0.59 -17.91 -0.20
C ARG A 252 0.40 -16.97 0.53
N SER A 253 1.52 -17.48 1.06
CA SER A 253 2.37 -16.72 2.01
C SER A 253 3.71 -16.20 1.46
N LEU A 254 3.92 -16.19 0.14
CA LEU A 254 5.20 -15.82 -0.50
C LEU A 254 5.00 -14.67 -1.53
N PHE A 255 5.88 -13.65 -1.48
CA PHE A 255 6.14 -12.52 -2.43
C PHE A 255 5.71 -11.07 -2.05
N ALA A 256 6.64 -10.12 -2.26
CA ALA A 256 6.50 -8.65 -2.39
C ALA A 256 7.64 -8.10 -3.31
N ARG A 257 7.67 -6.81 -3.74
CA ARG A 257 8.53 -6.36 -4.89
C ARG A 257 8.86 -4.85 -5.02
N ASP A 258 10.03 -4.37 -4.56
CA ASP A 258 10.59 -3.01 -4.84
C ASP A 258 12.07 -2.81 -4.36
N GLY A 259 12.87 -1.86 -4.87
CA GLY A 259 12.61 -1.01 -6.05
C GLY A 259 13.50 0.20 -6.47
N PHE A 260 14.71 0.49 -5.93
CA PHE A 260 15.53 1.71 -6.26
C PHE A 260 16.05 1.80 -7.72
N LYS A 261 16.49 3.01 -8.16
CA LYS A 261 17.16 3.26 -9.46
C LYS A 261 18.59 3.82 -9.32
N VAL A 262 19.58 2.95 -9.51
CA VAL A 262 21.03 3.26 -9.59
C VAL A 262 21.56 2.77 -10.94
N ALA A 263 22.52 3.46 -11.56
CA ALA A 263 23.23 2.93 -12.74
C ALA A 263 24.69 2.60 -12.42
N ILE A 264 25.08 1.37 -12.79
CA ILE A 264 26.46 0.90 -12.78
C ILE A 264 26.97 0.94 -14.23
N VAL A 265 28.08 1.65 -14.46
CA VAL A 265 28.63 1.89 -15.80
C VAL A 265 30.05 1.34 -15.88
N ASP A 266 30.30 0.44 -16.84
CA ASP A 266 31.66 0.09 -17.27
C ASP A 266 32.30 1.31 -17.96
N GLY A 267 33.14 2.01 -17.21
CA GLY A 267 33.87 3.18 -17.68
C GLY A 267 34.84 2.84 -18.80
N MET A 268 35.39 1.63 -18.84
CA MET A 268 36.38 1.23 -19.85
C MET A 268 35.71 0.95 -21.20
N ALA A 269 34.55 0.27 -21.20
CA ALA A 269 33.69 0.18 -22.38
C ALA A 269 33.25 1.57 -22.86
N LYS A 270 33.05 2.52 -21.94
CA LYS A 270 32.69 3.89 -22.33
C LYS A 270 33.84 4.69 -22.93
N VAL A 271 35.07 4.59 -22.40
CA VAL A 271 36.29 5.18 -22.98
C VAL A 271 36.61 4.57 -24.35
N GLN A 272 36.37 3.27 -24.55
CA GLN A 272 36.57 2.60 -25.84
C GLN A 272 35.57 3.04 -26.93
N SER A 273 34.39 3.52 -26.54
CA SER A 273 33.34 4.03 -27.43
C SER A 273 33.30 5.57 -27.52
N LEU A 274 34.40 6.23 -27.14
CA LEU A 274 34.52 7.69 -27.22
C LEU A 274 35.11 8.11 -28.58
N ASP A 275 34.34 8.93 -29.31
CA ASP A 275 34.83 9.70 -30.45
C ASP A 275 35.92 10.69 -30.00
N LYS A 276 36.94 10.83 -30.86
CA LYS A 276 38.08 11.73 -30.65
C LYS A 276 38.13 12.81 -31.74
N PRO A 277 37.32 13.86 -31.63
CA PRO A 277 37.36 15.00 -32.55
C PRO A 277 38.70 15.76 -32.46
N GLU A 278 39.05 16.50 -33.53
CA GLU A 278 40.37 17.11 -33.73
C GLU A 278 40.81 18.11 -32.65
N TRP A 279 39.88 18.62 -31.84
CA TRP A 279 40.18 19.52 -30.73
C TRP A 279 40.77 18.81 -29.50
N ILE A 280 40.62 17.47 -29.37
CA ILE A 280 41.20 16.68 -28.28
C ILE A 280 42.69 16.45 -28.56
N LYS A 281 43.53 17.34 -28.03
CA LYS A 281 44.98 17.41 -28.28
C LYS A 281 45.80 16.72 -27.20
N ASN A 282 45.32 16.70 -25.96
CA ASN A 282 46.00 16.15 -24.78
C ASN A 282 45.07 15.25 -23.93
N CYS A 283 45.59 14.69 -22.83
CA CYS A 283 44.81 13.81 -21.94
C CYS A 283 43.80 14.57 -21.05
N ARG A 284 44.02 15.84 -20.72
CA ARG A 284 43.04 16.69 -20.00
C ARG A 284 41.78 16.88 -20.86
N ASP A 285 41.93 17.25 -22.12
CA ASP A 285 40.81 17.43 -23.07
C ASP A 285 39.96 16.14 -23.19
N LEU A 286 40.62 14.98 -23.14
CA LEU A 286 39.98 13.66 -23.18
C LEU A 286 39.21 13.34 -21.89
N ALA A 287 39.75 13.74 -20.74
CA ALA A 287 39.11 13.53 -19.44
C ALA A 287 37.85 14.40 -19.28
N GLU A 288 37.94 15.68 -19.63
CA GLU A 288 36.78 16.59 -19.63
C GLU A 288 35.67 16.10 -20.58
N ARG A 289 36.03 15.61 -21.79
CA ARG A 289 35.07 14.98 -22.73
C ARG A 289 34.41 13.74 -22.13
N PHE A 290 35.16 12.89 -21.43
CA PHE A 290 34.65 11.67 -20.80
C PHE A 290 33.68 12.00 -19.66
N THR A 291 34.09 12.85 -18.72
CA THR A 291 33.31 13.29 -17.55
C THR A 291 32.01 13.96 -17.98
N ASN A 292 32.06 14.95 -18.88
CA ASN A 292 30.86 15.64 -19.35
C ASN A 292 29.86 14.71 -20.05
N ARG A 293 30.34 13.74 -20.84
CA ARG A 293 29.46 12.79 -21.54
C ARG A 293 28.77 11.81 -20.58
N LEU A 294 29.39 11.49 -19.45
CA LEU A 294 28.76 10.68 -18.40
C LEU A 294 27.69 11.49 -17.65
N LEU A 295 28.04 12.70 -17.18
CA LEU A 295 27.13 13.54 -16.38
C LEU A 295 25.89 14.02 -17.16
N VAL A 296 26.01 14.23 -18.48
CA VAL A 296 24.87 14.57 -19.35
C VAL A 296 24.00 13.35 -19.67
N LYS A 297 24.58 12.17 -19.88
CA LYS A 297 23.81 10.97 -20.27
C LYS A 297 22.98 10.39 -19.12
N TYR A 298 23.44 10.52 -17.89
CA TYR A 298 22.86 9.91 -16.69
C TYR A 298 22.32 10.99 -15.73
N ASN A 299 21.62 11.98 -16.28
CA ASN A 299 21.16 13.18 -15.58
C ASN A 299 19.89 12.97 -14.75
N ASP A 300 19.18 11.86 -14.98
CA ASP A 300 17.90 11.46 -14.40
C ASP A 300 18.03 10.52 -13.19
N LEU A 301 19.26 10.23 -12.75
CA LEU A 301 19.57 9.26 -11.71
C LEU A 301 20.06 9.93 -10.42
N GLN A 302 19.68 9.33 -9.29
CA GLN A 302 20.04 9.81 -7.94
C GLN A 302 21.48 9.43 -7.56
N GLU A 303 22.00 8.33 -8.12
CA GLU A 303 23.35 7.82 -7.84
C GLU A 303 23.96 7.17 -9.10
N LEU A 304 25.26 7.42 -9.35
CA LEU A 304 26.00 6.91 -10.50
C LEU A 304 27.29 6.21 -10.07
N HIS A 305 27.42 4.92 -10.40
CA HIS A 305 28.61 4.10 -10.11
C HIS A 305 29.42 3.88 -11.38
N ILE A 306 30.71 4.20 -11.36
CA ILE A 306 31.62 4.04 -12.49
C ILE A 306 32.73 3.06 -12.10
N ILE A 307 32.74 1.92 -12.80
CA ILE A 307 33.72 0.85 -12.60
C ILE A 307 34.70 0.87 -13.78
N LEU A 308 35.99 0.95 -13.49
CA LEU A 308 37.05 0.90 -14.50
C LEU A 308 37.86 -0.40 -14.35
N ASP A 309 38.18 -1.04 -15.48
CA ASP A 309 38.98 -2.28 -15.52
C ASP A 309 40.33 -2.11 -14.79
N ARG A 310 40.70 -3.12 -13.97
CA ARG A 310 42.03 -3.27 -13.37
C ARG A 310 43.06 -3.80 -14.38
N TYR A 311 44.28 -3.25 -14.32
CA TYR A 311 45.42 -3.59 -15.19
C TYR A 311 46.74 -3.83 -14.44
N ASP A 312 46.66 -3.78 -13.11
CA ASP A 312 47.71 -3.91 -12.10
C ASP A 312 47.92 -5.34 -11.58
N VAL A 313 47.00 -6.27 -11.89
CA VAL A 313 47.03 -7.66 -11.42
C VAL A 313 47.82 -8.56 -12.38
N PRO A 314 49.04 -9.02 -12.04
CA PRO A 314 49.67 -10.10 -12.78
C PRO A 314 48.80 -11.37 -12.66
N SER A 315 48.77 -12.18 -13.73
CA SER A 315 48.03 -13.46 -13.86
C SER A 315 46.48 -13.47 -13.86
N SER A 316 45.79 -12.41 -14.34
CA SER A 316 44.35 -12.53 -14.65
C SER A 316 44.06 -13.43 -15.88
N LEU A 317 42.89 -14.10 -15.95
CA LEU A 317 42.48 -14.84 -17.17
C LEU A 317 42.37 -13.93 -18.43
N LYS A 318 42.06 -12.64 -18.25
CA LYS A 318 42.07 -11.63 -19.32
C LYS A 318 43.49 -11.38 -19.87
N SER A 319 44.55 -11.69 -19.11
CA SER A 319 45.95 -11.56 -19.53
C SER A 319 46.32 -12.65 -20.54
N ALA A 320 46.02 -13.91 -20.22
CA ALA A 320 46.36 -15.07 -21.04
C ALA A 320 45.64 -15.08 -22.42
N THR A 321 44.41 -14.58 -22.47
CA THR A 321 43.61 -14.49 -23.71
C THR A 321 43.93 -13.28 -24.58
N ARG A 322 44.68 -12.27 -24.08
CA ARG A 322 45.05 -11.07 -24.85
C ARG A 322 46.30 -11.23 -25.71
N VAL A 323 47.24 -12.10 -25.33
CA VAL A 323 48.42 -12.42 -26.16
C VAL A 323 48.00 -12.95 -27.53
N LYS A 324 46.92 -13.75 -27.60
CA LYS A 324 46.32 -14.25 -28.85
C LYS A 324 45.68 -13.17 -29.75
N ARG A 325 45.59 -11.90 -29.32
CA ARG A 325 44.99 -10.79 -30.09
C ARG A 325 46.01 -9.70 -30.51
N GLN A 326 47.31 -9.90 -30.25
CA GLN A 326 48.33 -8.95 -30.66
C GLN A 326 48.71 -9.13 -32.13
N GLY A 327 48.13 -8.29 -33.00
CA GLY A 327 48.52 -8.17 -34.40
C GLY A 327 49.87 -7.47 -34.57
N GLY A 328 50.97 -8.23 -34.51
CA GLY A 328 52.28 -7.93 -35.12
C GLY A 328 53.15 -6.81 -34.55
N ASN A 329 52.58 -5.74 -33.97
CA ASN A 329 53.34 -4.55 -33.54
C ASN A 329 53.41 -4.40 -32.02
N ALA A 330 54.61 -4.10 -31.51
CA ALA A 330 54.85 -3.86 -30.09
C ALA A 330 54.08 -2.62 -29.59
N PRO A 331 53.36 -2.70 -28.46
CA PRO A 331 52.57 -1.59 -27.94
C PRO A 331 53.45 -0.48 -27.35
N VAL A 332 53.20 0.77 -27.75
CA VAL A 332 53.95 1.94 -27.27
C VAL A 332 53.44 2.41 -25.91
N TYR A 333 54.34 2.55 -24.94
CA TYR A 333 54.04 3.17 -23.64
C TYR A 333 53.95 4.69 -23.77
N TYR A 334 52.78 5.23 -23.45
CA TYR A 334 52.57 6.65 -23.14
C TYR A 334 52.46 6.79 -21.62
N CYS A 335 53.23 7.72 -21.04
CA CYS A 335 53.04 8.14 -19.65
C CYS A 335 51.87 9.15 -19.60
N ILE A 336 50.92 8.97 -18.68
CA ILE A 336 49.70 9.79 -18.64
C ILE A 336 49.84 10.96 -17.67
N THR A 337 49.79 12.17 -18.21
CA THR A 337 49.70 13.45 -17.50
C THR A 337 48.76 14.38 -18.27
N ASP A 338 48.29 15.48 -17.66
CA ASP A 338 47.48 16.52 -18.32
C ASP A 338 48.02 16.93 -19.69
N SER A 339 49.35 17.09 -19.80
CA SER A 339 50.06 17.59 -20.98
C SER A 339 50.41 16.50 -22.00
N THR A 340 50.14 15.21 -21.73
CA THR A 340 50.43 14.11 -22.65
C THR A 340 49.71 14.30 -23.98
N ARG A 341 50.47 14.62 -25.03
CA ARG A 341 49.93 14.99 -26.34
C ARG A 341 49.47 13.78 -27.13
N ILE A 342 48.16 13.63 -27.28
CA ILE A 342 47.52 12.49 -27.95
C ILE A 342 46.87 12.85 -29.30
N ALA A 343 46.93 14.10 -29.76
CA ALA A 343 46.22 14.60 -30.95
C ALA A 343 46.24 13.67 -32.19
N LYS A 344 47.39 13.06 -32.51
CA LYS A 344 47.57 12.17 -33.68
C LYS A 344 47.59 10.66 -33.33
N VAL A 345 47.18 10.30 -32.12
CA VAL A 345 47.21 8.92 -31.61
C VAL A 345 45.77 8.34 -31.60
N PRO A 346 45.45 7.32 -32.42
CA PRO A 346 44.16 6.62 -32.35
C PRO A 346 43.94 5.98 -30.97
N MET A 347 42.68 5.93 -30.51
CA MET A 347 42.34 5.34 -29.20
C MET A 347 42.80 3.89 -29.07
N GLU A 348 42.74 3.12 -30.15
CA GLU A 348 43.26 1.73 -30.20
C GLU A 348 44.75 1.65 -29.89
N LYS A 349 45.57 2.57 -30.44
CA LYS A 349 47.02 2.63 -30.18
C LYS A 349 47.34 3.15 -28.78
N LEU A 350 46.54 4.07 -28.25
CA LEU A 350 46.70 4.59 -26.88
C LEU A 350 46.39 3.51 -25.82
N LEU A 351 45.36 2.69 -26.06
CA LEU A 351 44.91 1.63 -25.15
C LEU A 351 45.65 0.29 -25.34
N ALA A 352 46.66 0.22 -26.22
CA ALA A 352 47.39 -1.00 -26.54
C ALA A 352 48.39 -1.42 -25.44
N HIS A 353 48.99 -0.46 -24.73
CA HIS A 353 50.00 -0.73 -23.71
C HIS A 353 49.38 -0.82 -22.30
N LEU A 354 49.62 -1.94 -21.61
CA LEU A 354 49.01 -2.25 -20.31
C LEU A 354 49.24 -1.16 -19.25
N LYS A 355 50.48 -0.70 -19.11
CA LYS A 355 50.83 0.34 -18.12
C LYS A 355 50.16 1.69 -18.43
N THR A 356 50.10 2.06 -19.71
CA THR A 356 49.43 3.28 -20.18
C THR A 356 47.92 3.20 -19.92
N LYS A 357 47.34 2.02 -20.09
CA LYS A 357 45.93 1.79 -19.83
C LYS A 357 45.60 1.88 -18.33
N GLY A 358 46.46 1.33 -17.47
CA GLY A 358 46.35 1.50 -16.02
C GLY A 358 46.47 2.95 -15.57
N GLU A 359 47.50 3.67 -16.05
CA GLU A 359 47.70 5.10 -15.77
C GLU A 359 46.51 5.95 -16.27
N LEU A 360 45.98 5.68 -17.47
CA LEU A 360 44.83 6.39 -18.02
C LEU A 360 43.54 6.13 -17.22
N THR A 361 43.33 4.89 -16.77
CA THR A 361 42.21 4.53 -15.87
C THR A 361 42.25 5.37 -14.58
N MET A 362 43.41 5.45 -13.91
CA MET A 362 43.55 6.24 -12.68
C MET A 362 43.35 7.74 -12.92
N PHE A 363 43.89 8.24 -14.03
CA PHE A 363 43.77 9.65 -14.43
C PHE A 363 42.31 10.07 -14.67
N LEU A 364 41.56 9.27 -15.43
CA LEU A 364 40.14 9.51 -15.69
C LEU A 364 39.29 9.36 -14.42
N ALA A 365 39.59 8.37 -13.57
CA ALA A 365 38.88 8.15 -12.32
C ALA A 365 38.96 9.36 -11.38
N LYS A 366 40.17 9.93 -11.26
CA LYS A 366 40.40 11.15 -10.49
C LYS A 366 39.68 12.37 -11.08
N ASN A 367 39.76 12.58 -12.40
CA ASN A 367 39.09 13.72 -13.05
C ASN A 367 37.56 13.69 -12.90
N VAL A 368 36.92 12.51 -12.93
CA VAL A 368 35.48 12.38 -12.69
C VAL A 368 35.14 12.73 -11.23
N LYS A 369 35.94 12.25 -10.27
CA LYS A 369 35.76 12.54 -8.84
C LYS A 369 35.86 14.04 -8.54
N ASP A 370 36.87 14.71 -9.11
CA ASP A 370 37.19 16.10 -8.81
C ASP A 370 36.19 17.11 -9.45
N ASN A 371 35.38 16.68 -10.43
CA ASN A 371 34.40 17.54 -11.15
C ASN A 371 32.92 17.23 -10.84
N ALA A 372 32.64 16.42 -9.81
CA ALA A 372 31.28 16.01 -9.44
C ALA A 372 30.53 17.09 -8.62
N ASN A 373 30.12 18.20 -9.27
CA ASN A 373 29.37 19.29 -8.62
C ASN A 373 27.98 18.82 -8.13
N GLY A 374 27.89 18.48 -6.84
CA GLY A 374 26.61 18.27 -6.12
C GLY A 374 25.87 16.96 -6.39
N ARG A 375 26.54 15.94 -6.96
CA ARG A 375 25.95 14.61 -7.23
C ARG A 375 26.72 13.50 -6.49
N GLN A 376 26.01 12.45 -6.09
CA GLN A 376 26.63 11.26 -5.50
C GLN A 376 27.19 10.36 -6.61
N VAL A 377 28.49 10.52 -6.89
CA VAL A 377 29.23 9.74 -7.91
C VAL A 377 30.27 8.88 -7.22
N ILE A 378 30.17 7.55 -7.39
CA ILE A 378 31.13 6.59 -6.84
C ILE A 378 32.02 6.08 -7.96
N VAL A 379 33.33 6.24 -7.80
CA VAL A 379 34.34 5.81 -8.78
C VAL A 379 35.31 4.84 -8.12
N ALA A 380 35.36 3.60 -8.62
CA ALA A 380 36.19 2.53 -8.04
C ALA A 380 37.51 2.35 -8.82
N TRP A 381 38.65 2.60 -8.17
CA TRP A 381 39.99 2.25 -8.66
C TRP A 381 40.97 1.98 -7.50
N GLY A 382 41.93 1.06 -7.68
CA GLY A 382 43.06 0.85 -6.75
C GLY A 382 42.79 -0.05 -5.53
N THR A 383 43.79 -0.13 -4.64
CA THR A 383 43.84 -1.01 -3.46
C THR A 383 44.25 -0.29 -2.18
N ASP A 384 43.96 1.01 -2.04
CA ASP A 384 44.12 1.67 -0.75
C ASP A 384 43.07 1.12 0.22
N CYS A 385 43.52 0.26 1.15
CA CYS A 385 42.66 -0.35 2.15
C CYS A 385 42.02 0.74 3.02
N ALA A 386 40.71 0.90 2.90
CA ALA A 386 39.97 1.84 3.73
C ALA A 386 40.14 1.47 5.22
N THR A 387 40.64 2.39 6.04
CA THR A 387 40.73 2.20 7.50
C THR A 387 39.34 2.19 8.16
N GLN A 388 38.32 2.66 7.43
CA GLN A 388 36.92 2.67 7.81
C GLN A 388 36.07 2.42 6.55
N LEU A 389 35.19 1.43 6.60
CA LEU A 389 34.28 1.08 5.51
C LEU A 389 32.85 1.46 5.91
N SER A 390 32.21 2.36 5.16
CA SER A 390 30.81 2.74 5.37
C SER A 390 29.95 2.16 4.26
N ILE A 391 29.14 1.16 4.59
CA ILE A 391 28.29 0.41 3.66
C ILE A 391 26.89 1.00 3.71
N TYR A 392 26.48 1.69 2.65
CA TYR A 392 25.15 2.28 2.55
C TYR A 392 24.20 1.28 1.88
N SER A 393 23.19 0.79 2.61
CA SER A 393 22.12 0.01 2.02
C SER A 393 20.85 0.03 2.89
N PRO A 394 19.66 0.17 2.27
CA PRO A 394 18.38 -0.05 2.94
C PRO A 394 18.06 -1.55 3.11
N ASP A 395 18.75 -2.43 2.39
CA ASP A 395 18.37 -3.84 2.24
C ASP A 395 18.97 -4.72 3.34
N THR A 396 18.12 -5.50 3.99
CA THR A 396 18.53 -6.42 5.08
C THR A 396 19.44 -7.54 4.57
N ASP A 397 19.27 -7.97 3.32
CA ASP A 397 20.13 -8.97 2.67
C ASP A 397 21.60 -8.53 2.67
N VAL A 398 21.86 -7.25 2.35
CA VAL A 398 23.21 -6.68 2.37
C VAL A 398 23.74 -6.64 3.80
N LEU A 399 22.93 -6.26 4.79
CA LEU A 399 23.32 -6.26 6.20
C LEU A 399 23.70 -7.67 6.70
N VAL A 400 22.92 -8.70 6.33
CA VAL A 400 23.16 -10.10 6.69
C VAL A 400 24.44 -10.64 6.04
N LEU A 401 24.66 -10.35 4.77
CA LEU A 401 25.90 -10.73 4.06
C LEU A 401 27.13 -9.99 4.63
N VAL A 402 26.96 -8.72 5.02
CA VAL A 402 27.99 -7.91 5.69
C VAL A 402 28.36 -8.48 7.06
N PHE A 403 27.39 -8.92 7.87
CA PHE A 403 27.70 -9.61 9.12
C PHE A 403 28.40 -10.94 8.87
N ARG A 404 27.89 -11.78 7.94
CA ARG A 404 28.53 -13.06 7.55
C ARG A 404 30.00 -12.89 7.14
N ARG A 405 30.33 -11.75 6.51
CA ARG A 405 31.69 -11.38 6.09
C ARG A 405 32.44 -10.46 7.05
N TYR A 406 31.88 -10.09 8.20
CA TYR A 406 32.50 -9.14 9.12
C TYR A 406 33.96 -9.48 9.52
N PRO A 407 34.36 -10.75 9.71
CA PRO A 407 35.77 -11.09 9.93
C PRO A 407 36.73 -10.69 8.80
N ASP A 408 36.22 -10.59 7.56
CA ASP A 408 36.95 -10.18 6.36
C ASP A 408 36.90 -8.64 6.15
N LEU A 409 36.17 -7.89 6.99
CA LEU A 409 35.97 -6.44 6.88
C LEU A 409 36.84 -5.64 7.86
N CYS A 410 36.94 -4.34 7.59
CA CYS A 410 37.67 -3.40 8.45
C CYS A 410 37.01 -3.31 9.84
N SER A 411 37.81 -3.27 10.92
CA SER A 411 37.30 -3.33 12.29
C SER A 411 36.43 -2.14 12.73
N ASN A 412 36.46 -1.03 11.99
CA ASN A 412 35.61 0.15 12.18
C ASN A 412 34.49 0.25 11.14
N SER A 413 34.11 -0.86 10.50
CA SER A 413 33.05 -0.86 9.48
C SER A 413 31.70 -0.42 10.07
N CYS A 414 31.03 0.48 9.36
CA CYS A 414 29.70 0.99 9.68
C CYS A 414 28.73 0.62 8.56
N PHE A 415 27.50 0.28 8.91
CA PHE A 415 26.41 0.12 7.96
C PHE A 415 25.45 1.29 8.11
N VAL A 416 25.13 1.99 7.02
CA VAL A 416 24.25 3.15 7.02
C VAL A 416 22.98 2.78 6.29
N THR A 417 21.85 2.94 6.98
CA THR A 417 20.55 2.48 6.50
C THR A 417 19.46 3.51 6.80
N GLY A 418 18.37 3.47 6.04
CA GLY A 418 17.34 4.52 6.02
C GLY A 418 17.17 5.13 4.63
N THR A 419 16.16 5.99 4.47
CA THR A 419 15.76 6.57 3.19
C THR A 419 15.39 8.04 3.33
N GLY A 420 15.58 8.81 2.25
CA GLY A 420 15.33 10.26 2.26
C GLY A 420 16.29 11.00 3.21
N SER A 421 15.77 11.86 4.09
CA SER A 421 16.58 12.60 5.07
C SER A 421 16.85 11.84 6.37
N SER A 422 16.27 10.65 6.56
CA SER A 422 16.37 9.87 7.80
C SER A 422 17.38 8.72 7.64
N HIS A 423 18.62 8.94 8.11
CA HIS A 423 19.69 7.95 8.08
C HIS A 423 20.10 7.51 9.48
N ARG A 424 20.33 6.20 9.66
CA ARG A 424 20.90 5.60 10.87
C ARG A 424 22.24 4.96 10.53
N VAL A 425 23.28 5.35 11.27
CA VAL A 425 24.60 4.71 11.23
C VAL A 425 24.65 3.61 12.29
N ILE A 426 24.98 2.39 11.88
CA ILE A 426 25.12 1.20 12.71
C ILE A 426 26.60 0.81 12.74
N ASN A 427 27.22 0.81 13.92
CA ASN A 427 28.57 0.28 14.07
C ASN A 427 28.51 -1.26 14.09
N LEU A 428 29.22 -1.93 13.19
CA LEU A 428 29.12 -3.38 13.03
C LEU A 428 29.92 -4.15 14.09
N LYS A 429 30.94 -3.52 14.69
CA LYS A 429 31.88 -4.16 15.62
C LYS A 429 31.21 -4.65 16.91
N SER A 430 30.34 -3.83 17.50
CA SER A 430 29.62 -4.19 18.72
C SER A 430 28.63 -5.33 18.49
N ILE A 431 27.93 -5.31 17.35
CA ILE A 431 26.91 -6.31 17.00
C ILE A 431 27.57 -7.65 16.62
N ALA A 432 28.59 -7.64 15.76
CA ALA A 432 29.34 -8.86 15.42
C ALA A 432 30.03 -9.47 16.64
N GLY A 433 30.54 -8.63 17.55
CA GLY A 433 31.09 -9.07 18.85
C GLY A 433 30.06 -9.71 19.77
N ALA A 434 28.83 -9.19 19.81
CA ALA A 434 27.73 -9.74 20.63
C ALA A 434 27.14 -11.04 20.04
N LEU A 435 27.05 -11.16 18.71
CA LEU A 435 26.58 -12.38 18.04
C LEU A 435 27.62 -13.51 18.11
N GLY A 436 28.91 -13.19 18.03
CA GLY A 436 29.98 -14.17 17.97
C GLY A 436 29.98 -14.98 16.65
N PRO A 437 30.98 -15.85 16.45
CA PRO A 437 31.21 -16.51 15.16
C PRO A 437 30.07 -17.46 14.75
N THR A 438 29.51 -18.22 15.70
CA THR A 438 28.49 -19.25 15.39
C THR A 438 27.16 -18.64 14.95
N LYS A 439 26.62 -17.63 15.68
CA LYS A 439 25.40 -16.93 15.23
C LYS A 439 25.67 -16.13 13.94
N THR A 440 26.84 -15.51 13.80
CA THR A 440 27.22 -14.80 12.56
C THR A 440 27.29 -15.73 11.34
N ALA A 441 27.68 -17.00 11.53
CA ALA A 441 27.66 -18.02 10.48
C ALA A 441 26.25 -18.55 10.17
N ALA A 442 25.40 -18.70 11.19
CA ALA A 442 24.02 -19.18 11.05
C ALA A 442 23.01 -18.11 10.59
N LEU A 443 23.36 -16.83 10.71
CA LEU A 443 22.49 -15.69 10.41
C LEU A 443 21.91 -15.67 8.98
N PRO A 444 22.68 -15.97 7.90
CA PRO A 444 22.12 -16.07 6.56
C PRO A 444 21.05 -17.15 6.42
N ALA A 445 21.22 -18.29 7.10
CA ALA A 445 20.25 -19.38 7.07
C ALA A 445 18.99 -19.05 7.87
N SER A 446 19.14 -18.37 9.01
CA SER A 446 18.01 -17.80 9.73
C SER A 446 17.25 -16.79 8.85
N HIS A 447 17.93 -15.86 8.20
CA HIS A 447 17.30 -14.89 7.30
C HIS A 447 16.53 -15.58 6.16
N ALA A 448 17.15 -16.56 5.50
CA ALA A 448 16.53 -17.39 4.45
C ALA A 448 15.28 -18.15 4.94
N LEU A 449 15.28 -18.64 6.18
CA LEU A 449 14.14 -19.32 6.83
C LEU A 449 12.95 -18.38 7.08
N THR A 450 13.20 -17.08 7.24
CA THR A 450 12.17 -16.07 7.57
C THR A 450 11.57 -15.34 6.37
N GLY A 451 11.98 -15.71 5.16
CA GLY A 451 11.57 -15.06 3.91
C GLY A 451 12.60 -14.07 3.40
N ALA A 452 13.53 -14.61 2.61
CA ALA A 452 14.19 -13.89 1.53
C ALA A 452 13.40 -14.06 0.23
N ASP A 453 13.56 -13.14 -0.72
CA ASP A 453 12.71 -13.01 -1.93
C ASP A 453 12.60 -14.28 -2.79
N VAL A 454 13.60 -15.17 -2.69
CA VAL A 454 13.72 -16.42 -3.45
C VAL A 454 13.41 -17.68 -2.62
N THR A 455 13.35 -17.61 -1.29
CA THR A 455 13.02 -18.76 -0.44
C THR A 455 11.58 -18.72 0.07
N GLY A 456 11.06 -17.50 0.34
CA GLY A 456 9.71 -17.24 0.81
C GLY A 456 9.51 -17.44 2.33
N SER A 457 8.43 -16.87 2.86
CA SER A 457 8.11 -16.79 4.30
C SER A 457 7.00 -17.74 4.77
N PHE A 458 7.11 -18.22 6.02
CA PHE A 458 6.00 -18.94 6.67
C PHE A 458 4.82 -18.01 6.99
N SER A 459 3.60 -18.46 6.67
CA SER A 459 2.37 -17.69 6.91
C SER A 459 2.19 -17.32 8.38
N GLY A 460 1.88 -16.05 8.66
CA GLY A 460 1.63 -15.56 10.01
C GLY A 460 2.84 -15.57 10.96
N LYS A 461 4.08 -15.70 10.45
CA LYS A 461 5.32 -15.67 11.25
C LYS A 461 6.12 -14.40 10.95
N GLY A 462 6.23 -13.53 11.95
CA GLY A 462 6.99 -12.28 11.85
C GLY A 462 8.49 -12.47 12.16
N LYS A 463 9.34 -11.67 11.51
CA LYS A 463 10.81 -11.74 11.65
C LYS A 463 11.31 -11.60 13.10
N ALA A 464 10.57 -10.90 13.97
CA ALA A 464 10.87 -10.79 15.40
C ALA A 464 10.76 -12.14 16.13
N THR A 465 9.65 -12.87 15.97
CA THR A 465 9.46 -14.21 16.57
C THR A 465 10.52 -15.21 16.12
N CYS A 466 10.95 -15.11 14.86
CA CYS A 466 12.03 -15.93 14.32
C CYS A 466 13.40 -15.52 14.86
N TRP A 467 13.64 -14.22 15.08
CA TRP A 467 14.85 -13.72 15.73
C TRP A 467 14.93 -14.19 17.17
N ASP A 468 13.83 -14.13 17.93
CA ASP A 468 13.81 -14.58 19.33
C ASP A 468 14.16 -16.07 19.45
N GLU A 469 13.61 -16.92 18.57
CA GLU A 469 13.97 -18.34 18.54
C GLU A 469 15.41 -18.58 18.06
N PHE A 470 15.92 -17.77 17.12
CA PHE A 470 17.31 -17.85 16.65
C PHE A 470 18.32 -17.40 17.73
N ASP A 471 18.02 -16.35 18.49
CA ASP A 471 18.90 -15.84 19.52
C ASP A 471 18.96 -16.77 20.74
N ASN A 472 17.86 -17.46 21.03
CA ASN A 472 17.76 -18.52 22.05
C ASN A 472 18.08 -19.93 21.52
N ALA A 473 18.48 -20.08 20.25
CA ALA A 473 18.79 -21.37 19.67
C ALA A 473 20.04 -22.01 20.31
N SER A 474 19.98 -23.33 20.55
CA SER A 474 21.11 -24.09 21.08
C SER A 474 22.23 -24.23 20.03
N THR A 475 23.47 -24.41 20.48
CA THR A 475 24.63 -24.57 19.59
C THR A 475 24.45 -25.63 18.48
N PRO A 476 23.83 -26.81 18.72
CA PRO A 476 23.55 -27.76 17.65
C PRO A 476 22.58 -27.25 16.58
N ILE A 477 21.57 -26.46 16.97
CA ILE A 477 20.62 -25.83 16.03
C ILE A 477 21.31 -24.75 15.21
N LEU A 478 22.13 -23.91 15.87
CA LEU A 478 22.93 -22.89 15.19
C LEU A 478 23.95 -23.51 14.22
N GLN A 479 24.55 -24.66 14.59
CA GLN A 479 25.47 -25.38 13.70
C GLN A 479 24.75 -25.99 12.50
N ALA A 480 23.57 -26.59 12.70
CA ALA A 480 22.73 -27.09 11.60
C ALA A 480 22.35 -25.96 10.62
N LEU A 481 21.93 -24.80 11.15
CA LEU A 481 21.66 -23.60 10.34
C LEU A 481 22.91 -23.13 9.59
N ALA A 482 24.08 -23.11 10.23
CA ALA A 482 25.34 -22.71 9.60
C ALA A 482 25.84 -23.70 8.52
N ASN A 483 25.46 -24.98 8.60
CA ASN A 483 25.84 -26.01 7.64
C ASN A 483 25.05 -25.94 6.31
N LEU A 484 23.89 -25.27 6.29
CA LEU A 484 23.13 -25.07 5.05
C LEU A 484 23.96 -24.30 4.01
N GLY A 485 23.96 -24.80 2.77
CA GLY A 485 24.77 -24.26 1.67
C GLY A 485 26.29 -24.45 1.85
N CYS A 486 26.75 -25.41 2.66
CA CYS A 486 28.16 -25.79 2.80
C CYS A 486 28.55 -27.10 2.07
N GLY A 487 27.60 -27.78 1.43
CA GLY A 487 27.80 -29.01 0.66
C GLY A 487 26.74 -29.15 -0.44
N GLU A 488 26.80 -30.20 -1.26
CA GLU A 488 25.88 -30.35 -2.41
C GLU A 488 24.40 -30.40 -1.98
N GLN A 489 24.04 -31.25 -1.02
CA GLN A 489 22.68 -31.37 -0.47
C GLN A 489 22.69 -31.21 1.06
N PRO A 490 21.57 -30.81 1.69
CA PRO A 490 21.47 -30.79 3.15
C PRO A 490 21.40 -32.23 3.69
N ASP A 491 22.22 -32.55 4.70
CA ASP A 491 22.17 -33.85 5.37
C ASP A 491 20.98 -33.99 6.33
N ASP A 492 20.72 -35.21 6.81
CA ASP A 492 19.60 -35.53 7.70
C ASP A 492 19.71 -34.78 9.05
N GLY A 493 20.94 -34.54 9.53
CA GLY A 493 21.19 -33.80 10.77
C GLY A 493 20.86 -32.31 10.62
N THR A 494 21.20 -31.73 9.48
CA THR A 494 20.87 -30.36 9.06
C THR A 494 19.37 -30.21 8.90
N SER A 495 18.71 -31.13 8.19
CA SER A 495 17.26 -31.13 8.00
C SER A 495 16.51 -31.22 9.34
N SER A 496 16.90 -32.18 10.20
CA SER A 496 16.33 -32.35 11.56
C SER A 496 16.65 -31.18 12.49
N GLY A 497 17.78 -30.50 12.28
CA GLY A 497 18.20 -29.34 13.05
C GLY A 497 17.41 -28.06 12.72
N VAL A 498 16.93 -27.93 11.47
CA VAL A 498 16.11 -26.79 11.02
C VAL A 498 14.61 -27.03 11.26
N GLU A 499 14.14 -28.28 11.27
CA GLU A 499 12.76 -28.63 11.63
C GLU A 499 12.39 -28.20 13.07
N GLN A 500 13.35 -28.26 14.00
CA GLN A 500 13.15 -27.89 15.40
C GLN A 500 12.80 -26.38 15.60
N PRO A 501 13.55 -25.42 15.04
CA PRO A 501 13.12 -24.02 14.93
C PRO A 501 11.72 -23.86 14.33
N VAL A 502 11.40 -24.57 13.25
CA VAL A 502 10.07 -24.47 12.61
C VAL A 502 8.96 -24.93 13.55
N CYS A 503 9.21 -25.95 14.37
CA CYS A 503 8.25 -26.37 15.39
C CYS A 503 8.04 -25.30 16.47
N ARG A 504 9.12 -24.70 16.98
CA ARG A 504 9.05 -23.68 18.04
C ARG A 504 8.51 -22.32 17.57
N MET A 505 8.79 -21.92 16.32
CA MET A 505 8.13 -20.78 15.68
C MET A 505 6.61 -21.00 15.51
N ASN A 506 6.16 -22.26 15.43
CA ASN A 506 4.73 -22.59 15.33
C ASN A 506 4.06 -22.77 16.70
N GLN A 507 4.76 -23.31 17.69
CA GLN A 507 4.33 -23.33 19.10
C GLN A 507 5.53 -23.06 20.02
N THR A 508 5.60 -21.85 20.57
CA THR A 508 6.68 -21.44 21.48
C THR A 508 6.76 -22.35 22.70
N LYS A 509 7.98 -22.67 23.15
CA LYS A 509 8.24 -23.57 24.30
C LYS A 509 7.66 -24.99 24.14
N THR A 510 7.57 -25.49 22.91
CA THR A 510 7.20 -26.89 22.65
C THR A 510 8.42 -27.81 22.73
N ASP A 511 8.26 -28.98 23.38
CA ASP A 511 9.22 -30.08 23.33
C ASP A 511 9.12 -30.92 22.04
N ILE A 512 8.10 -30.65 21.22
CA ILE A 512 7.86 -31.34 19.95
C ILE A 512 8.89 -30.88 18.92
N LYS A 513 9.69 -31.83 18.41
CA LYS A 513 10.80 -31.57 17.49
C LYS A 513 10.47 -31.72 16.00
N THR A 514 9.32 -32.29 15.65
CA THR A 514 8.92 -32.56 14.26
C THR A 514 7.57 -31.96 13.89
N VAL A 515 7.43 -31.45 12.66
CA VAL A 515 6.19 -30.81 12.21
C VAL A 515 5.05 -31.82 12.09
N LYS A 516 5.32 -33.11 11.79
CA LYS A 516 4.32 -34.19 11.81
C LYS A 516 3.65 -34.30 13.18
N ALA A 517 4.44 -34.38 14.25
CA ALA A 517 3.92 -34.46 15.61
C ALA A 517 3.25 -33.16 16.08
N LEU A 518 3.76 -32.01 15.65
CA LEU A 518 3.20 -30.71 16.02
C LEU A 518 1.85 -30.45 15.35
N ARG A 519 1.70 -30.76 14.05
CA ARG A 519 0.42 -30.69 13.33
C ARG A 519 -0.65 -31.52 14.04
N TRP A 520 -0.32 -32.72 14.50
CA TRP A 520 -1.24 -33.58 15.24
C TRP A 520 -1.61 -33.04 16.64
N SER A 521 -0.63 -32.52 17.38
CA SER A 521 -0.87 -31.89 18.69
C SER A 521 -1.80 -30.68 18.58
N LEU A 522 -1.61 -29.84 17.56
CA LEU A 522 -2.43 -28.66 17.31
C LEU A 522 -3.84 -29.03 16.82
N LEU A 523 -4.00 -30.06 15.98
CA LEU A 523 -5.31 -30.50 15.51
C LEU A 523 -6.22 -31.03 16.64
N LYS A 524 -5.63 -31.62 17.69
CA LYS A 524 -6.39 -32.15 18.85
C LYS A 524 -6.92 -31.07 19.80
N LYS A 525 -6.69 -29.78 19.52
CA LYS A 525 -7.23 -28.66 20.31
C LYS A 525 -8.58 -28.21 19.74
N THR A 526 -9.51 -27.82 20.61
CA THR A 526 -10.92 -27.50 20.29
C THR A 526 -11.15 -26.28 19.38
N GLN A 527 -10.09 -25.62 18.91
CA GLN A 527 -10.13 -24.46 17.99
C GLN A 527 -9.11 -24.61 16.84
N ALA A 528 -8.90 -25.83 16.35
CA ALA A 528 -7.94 -26.12 15.27
C ALA A 528 -8.40 -25.55 13.91
N GLU A 529 -7.92 -24.36 13.56
CA GLU A 529 -8.02 -23.82 12.19
C GLU A 529 -6.92 -24.43 11.29
N SER A 530 -7.31 -25.01 10.15
CA SER A 530 -6.37 -25.63 9.20
C SER A 530 -5.32 -24.65 8.66
N GLU A 531 -5.65 -23.36 8.61
CA GLU A 531 -4.80 -22.27 8.15
C GLU A 531 -3.67 -21.92 9.15
N ARG A 532 -3.75 -22.41 10.40
CA ARG A 532 -2.74 -22.16 11.46
C ARG A 532 -1.83 -23.35 11.74
N LEU A 533 -1.92 -24.43 10.96
CA LEU A 533 -1.06 -25.60 11.11
C LEU A 533 0.35 -25.34 10.49
N PRO A 534 1.43 -25.83 11.12
CA PRO A 534 2.77 -25.81 10.53
C PRO A 534 2.81 -26.56 9.18
N PRO A 535 3.78 -26.30 8.30
CA PRO A 535 3.91 -26.98 7.00
C PRO A 535 3.96 -28.51 7.17
N THR A 536 3.54 -29.26 6.15
CA THR A 536 3.79 -30.71 6.12
C THR A 536 5.28 -31.00 6.00
N THR A 537 5.72 -32.18 6.42
CA THR A 537 7.12 -32.61 6.27
C THR A 537 7.58 -32.54 4.81
N ALA A 538 6.71 -32.90 3.85
CA ALA A 538 6.99 -32.81 2.42
C ALA A 538 7.19 -31.36 1.94
N ALA A 539 6.32 -30.43 2.36
CA ALA A 539 6.45 -29.02 1.98
C ALA A 539 7.65 -28.33 2.67
N LEU A 540 7.91 -28.65 3.94
CA LEU A 540 9.08 -28.16 4.65
C LEU A 540 10.38 -28.63 3.98
N HIS A 541 10.46 -29.89 3.56
CA HIS A 541 11.64 -30.40 2.86
C HIS A 541 11.93 -29.63 1.56
N GLN A 542 10.91 -29.32 0.75
CA GLN A 542 11.11 -28.50 -0.46
C GLN A 542 11.52 -27.05 -0.14
N ALA A 543 11.06 -26.48 0.99
CA ALA A 543 11.53 -25.17 1.45
C ALA A 543 13.00 -25.20 1.90
N LEU A 544 13.42 -26.25 2.61
CA LEU A 544 14.82 -26.46 3.01
C LEU A 544 15.77 -26.54 1.81
N LEU A 545 15.37 -27.26 0.75
CA LEU A 545 16.15 -27.36 -0.49
C LEU A 545 16.36 -25.99 -1.16
N ARG A 546 15.33 -25.15 -1.21
CA ARG A 546 15.44 -23.77 -1.74
C ARG A 546 16.35 -22.88 -0.89
N MET A 547 16.25 -22.99 0.44
CA MET A 547 17.13 -22.28 1.37
C MET A 547 18.59 -22.70 1.17
N HIS A 548 18.85 -24.00 1.08
CA HIS A 548 20.18 -24.57 0.86
C HIS A 548 20.80 -24.04 -0.45
N TYR A 549 20.02 -24.03 -1.54
CA TYR A 549 20.45 -23.46 -2.82
C TYR A 549 20.79 -21.97 -2.73
N GLN A 550 19.96 -21.18 -2.05
CA GLN A 550 20.25 -19.76 -1.84
C GLN A 550 21.53 -19.54 -1.02
N LEU A 551 21.79 -20.42 -0.06
CA LEU A 551 22.98 -20.37 0.78
C LEU A 551 24.24 -20.84 0.05
N LEU A 552 24.15 -21.70 -0.97
CA LEU A 552 25.26 -21.96 -1.89
C LEU A 552 25.75 -20.67 -2.55
N VAL A 553 24.83 -19.77 -2.95
CA VAL A 553 25.16 -18.46 -3.51
C VAL A 553 25.75 -17.54 -2.44
N TRP A 554 25.07 -17.40 -1.31
CA TRP A 554 25.46 -16.46 -0.24
C TRP A 554 26.76 -16.82 0.47
N ASN A 555 27.03 -18.11 0.71
CA ASN A 555 28.31 -18.55 1.30
C ASN A 555 29.49 -18.40 0.33
N ASN A 556 29.26 -18.43 -0.98
CA ASN A 556 30.29 -18.32 -2.01
C ASN A 556 30.33 -16.95 -2.72
N ASN A 557 29.79 -15.90 -2.08
CA ASN A 557 29.69 -14.54 -2.62
C ASN A 557 31.03 -13.87 -3.04
N GLN A 558 32.19 -14.45 -2.71
CA GLN A 558 33.52 -14.02 -3.16
C GLN A 558 33.94 -14.64 -4.51
N VAL A 559 33.23 -15.69 -4.98
CA VAL A 559 33.54 -16.43 -6.22
C VAL A 559 32.81 -15.78 -7.40
N GLY A 560 33.55 -14.99 -8.19
CA GLY A 560 33.04 -14.43 -9.44
C GLY A 560 32.70 -15.53 -10.45
N ASN A 561 31.50 -15.46 -11.04
CA ASN A 561 30.93 -16.50 -11.92
C ASN A 561 30.88 -17.90 -11.27
N LEU A 562 30.41 -17.96 -10.02
CA LEU A 562 30.11 -19.21 -9.32
C LEU A 562 29.30 -20.16 -10.21
N VAL A 563 29.85 -21.35 -10.48
CA VAL A 563 29.13 -22.43 -11.17
C VAL A 563 28.22 -23.09 -10.16
N LEU A 564 26.92 -22.83 -10.29
CA LEU A 564 25.88 -23.44 -9.45
C LEU A 564 25.37 -24.75 -10.10
N PRO A 565 24.90 -25.71 -9.30
CA PRO A 565 24.11 -26.82 -9.82
C PRO A 565 22.80 -26.31 -10.45
N SER A 566 22.10 -27.15 -11.21
CA SER A 566 20.74 -26.82 -11.67
C SER A 566 19.84 -26.50 -10.46
N PRO A 567 18.95 -25.50 -10.53
CA PRO A 567 17.89 -25.34 -9.53
C PRO A 567 16.94 -26.55 -9.47
N GLU A 568 16.88 -27.33 -10.55
CA GLU A 568 16.16 -28.60 -10.60
C GLU A 568 16.66 -29.58 -9.52
N GLY A 569 15.73 -30.08 -8.69
CA GLY A 569 16.07 -30.91 -7.54
C GLY A 569 16.40 -30.12 -6.25
N TYR A 570 16.48 -28.79 -6.31
CA TYR A 570 16.64 -27.91 -5.13
C TYR A 570 15.34 -27.20 -4.75
N GLY A 571 14.21 -27.90 -4.83
CA GLY A 571 12.89 -27.32 -4.59
C GLY A 571 12.39 -26.40 -5.71
N TRP A 572 12.97 -26.52 -6.90
CA TRP A 572 12.49 -25.93 -8.16
C TRP A 572 12.35 -27.00 -9.24
N GLN A 573 11.52 -26.73 -10.24
CA GLN A 573 11.33 -27.50 -11.46
C GLN A 573 11.27 -26.54 -12.66
N ASP A 574 11.68 -26.99 -13.84
CA ASP A 574 11.50 -26.23 -15.08
C ASP A 574 10.11 -26.49 -15.67
N GLU A 575 9.28 -25.44 -15.77
CA GLU A 575 8.04 -25.46 -16.57
C GLU A 575 8.17 -24.42 -17.70
N ASP A 576 8.32 -24.91 -18.94
CA ASP A 576 8.42 -24.11 -20.18
C ASP A 576 9.57 -23.07 -20.19
N GLY A 577 10.76 -23.42 -19.69
CA GLY A 577 11.95 -22.56 -19.65
C GLY A 577 11.90 -21.55 -18.49
N LYS A 578 11.28 -21.92 -17.38
CA LYS A 578 11.09 -21.14 -16.17
C LYS A 578 11.15 -22.00 -14.92
N TRP A 579 11.98 -21.58 -13.97
CA TRP A 579 12.02 -22.15 -12.63
C TRP A 579 10.75 -21.79 -11.84
N VAL A 580 9.97 -22.80 -11.51
CA VAL A 580 8.78 -22.74 -10.65
C VAL A 580 9.09 -23.49 -9.35
N PRO A 581 8.75 -22.95 -8.16
CA PRO A 581 9.06 -23.61 -6.90
C PRO A 581 8.17 -24.84 -6.69
N VAL A 582 8.78 -25.97 -6.37
CA VAL A 582 8.06 -27.20 -5.99
C VAL A 582 7.56 -27.02 -4.56
N MET A 583 6.25 -26.86 -4.38
CA MET A 583 5.70 -26.58 -3.03
C MET A 583 5.60 -27.84 -2.17
N THR A 584 5.25 -28.98 -2.77
CA THR A 584 5.24 -30.31 -2.16
C THR A 584 5.34 -31.36 -3.28
N ASN A 585 5.84 -32.56 -2.97
CA ASN A 585 5.89 -33.70 -3.88
C ASN A 585 4.80 -34.76 -3.62
N LEU A 586 3.91 -34.52 -2.64
CA LEU A 586 2.80 -35.41 -2.30
C LEU A 586 1.45 -34.89 -2.85
N PRO A 587 0.47 -35.78 -3.16
CA PRO A 587 -0.89 -35.37 -3.52
C PRO A 587 -1.60 -34.67 -2.34
N PRO A 588 -2.78 -34.04 -2.54
CA PRO A 588 -3.45 -33.25 -1.49
C PRO A 588 -4.19 -34.09 -0.43
N ALA A 589 -4.34 -35.40 -0.64
CA ALA A 589 -4.89 -36.40 0.29
C ALA A 589 -4.43 -37.82 -0.14
N PRO A 590 -4.51 -38.85 0.72
CA PRO A 590 -4.26 -40.23 0.34
C PRO A 590 -5.13 -40.70 -0.85
N GLU A 591 -4.58 -41.59 -1.68
CA GLU A 591 -5.25 -42.14 -2.87
C GLU A 591 -6.66 -42.70 -2.57
N ALA A 592 -6.81 -43.39 -1.44
CA ALA A 592 -8.08 -43.95 -0.98
C ALA A 592 -9.14 -42.87 -0.65
N MET A 593 -8.73 -41.68 -0.19
CA MET A 593 -9.63 -40.56 0.07
C MET A 593 -10.06 -39.84 -1.20
N ILE A 594 -9.13 -39.69 -2.15
CA ILE A 594 -9.38 -39.07 -3.46
C ILE A 594 -10.51 -39.79 -4.21
N GLN A 595 -10.57 -41.12 -4.08
CA GLN A 595 -11.61 -41.97 -4.68
C GLN A 595 -13.02 -41.78 -4.06
N LEU A 596 -13.14 -41.18 -2.87
CA LEU A 596 -14.40 -41.05 -2.12
C LEU A 596 -15.15 -39.73 -2.39
N VAL A 597 -14.62 -38.85 -3.24
CA VAL A 597 -15.15 -37.49 -3.46
C VAL A 597 -16.19 -37.44 -4.60
N GLN A 598 -17.42 -37.95 -4.35
CA GLN A 598 -18.74 -37.45 -4.84
C GLN A 598 -19.84 -38.54 -4.91
N CYS A 599 -20.73 -38.62 -3.90
CA CYS A 599 -22.09 -39.16 -4.11
C CYS A 599 -23.00 -38.02 -4.60
N LYS A 600 -23.68 -38.23 -5.73
CA LYS A 600 -24.62 -37.26 -6.35
C LYS A 600 -26.07 -37.52 -5.94
N CYS A 601 -26.26 -37.95 -4.69
CA CYS A 601 -27.52 -38.47 -4.18
C CYS A 601 -28.41 -37.30 -3.71
N THR A 602 -29.66 -37.22 -4.18
CA THR A 602 -30.60 -36.18 -3.71
C THR A 602 -31.14 -36.51 -2.31
N LYS A 603 -31.37 -35.47 -1.50
CA LYS A 603 -31.63 -35.51 -0.04
C LYS A 603 -32.75 -36.45 0.46
N SER A 604 -33.57 -37.03 -0.42
CA SER A 604 -34.72 -37.88 -0.08
C SER A 604 -34.66 -39.31 -0.62
N ARG A 605 -33.51 -39.77 -1.15
CA ARG A 605 -33.39 -41.07 -1.84
C ARG A 605 -32.20 -41.94 -1.44
N CYS A 606 -31.74 -41.85 -0.19
CA CYS A 606 -30.62 -42.67 0.32
C CYS A 606 -31.02 -44.10 0.76
N SER A 607 -32.25 -44.54 0.48
CA SER A 607 -32.80 -45.86 0.82
C SER A 607 -32.70 -46.93 -0.27
N ASN A 608 -32.28 -46.58 -1.48
CA ASN A 608 -32.20 -47.52 -2.61
C ASN A 608 -30.74 -47.81 -3.02
N ASN A 609 -30.47 -49.06 -3.44
CA ASN A 609 -29.18 -49.64 -3.91
C ASN A 609 -28.43 -48.88 -5.04
N ARG A 610 -28.91 -47.70 -5.45
CA ARG A 610 -28.21 -46.76 -6.34
C ARG A 610 -27.30 -45.78 -5.58
N CYS A 611 -27.37 -45.74 -4.25
CA CYS A 611 -26.45 -44.95 -3.43
C CYS A 611 -25.04 -45.57 -3.45
N GLN A 612 -24.05 -44.83 -3.94
CA GLN A 612 -22.66 -45.33 -3.96
C GLN A 612 -22.05 -45.50 -2.56
N CYS A 613 -22.47 -44.69 -1.58
CA CYS A 613 -22.03 -44.86 -0.18
C CYS A 613 -22.53 -46.20 0.38
N GLN A 614 -23.81 -46.53 0.16
CA GLN A 614 -24.40 -47.81 0.58
C GLN A 614 -23.74 -49.00 -0.14
N LYS A 615 -23.53 -48.89 -1.46
CA LYS A 615 -22.84 -49.93 -2.24
C LYS A 615 -21.37 -50.14 -1.83
N ALA A 616 -20.76 -49.14 -1.18
CA ALA A 616 -19.41 -49.20 -0.62
C ALA A 616 -19.36 -49.53 0.89
N GLY A 617 -20.51 -49.82 1.53
CA GLY A 617 -20.58 -50.16 2.96
C GLY A 617 -20.42 -48.98 3.93
N LEU A 618 -20.61 -47.73 3.48
CA LEU A 618 -20.32 -46.52 4.27
C LEU A 618 -21.59 -45.85 4.81
N LEU A 619 -21.50 -45.24 6.01
CA LEU A 619 -22.56 -44.40 6.56
C LEU A 619 -22.80 -43.14 5.69
N CYS A 620 -24.07 -42.74 5.55
CA CYS A 620 -24.49 -41.63 4.70
C CYS A 620 -24.95 -40.40 5.52
N LEU A 621 -24.39 -39.22 5.24
CA LEU A 621 -24.71 -37.96 5.93
C LEU A 621 -25.87 -37.15 5.31
N CYS A 622 -26.56 -37.68 4.30
CA CYS A 622 -27.50 -36.88 3.50
C CYS A 622 -28.90 -36.68 4.10
N SER A 623 -29.22 -37.34 5.23
CA SER A 623 -30.49 -37.21 5.95
C SER A 623 -30.39 -37.76 7.37
N GLU A 624 -31.05 -37.12 8.34
CA GLU A 624 -31.44 -37.78 9.59
C GLU A 624 -32.42 -38.92 9.26
N GLY A 625 -32.23 -40.11 9.85
CA GLY A 625 -33.06 -41.31 9.59
C GLY A 625 -32.53 -42.28 8.53
N CYS A 626 -31.22 -42.30 8.23
CA CYS A 626 -30.64 -43.32 7.34
C CYS A 626 -30.41 -44.66 8.07
N GLN A 627 -31.22 -45.68 7.77
CA GLN A 627 -31.18 -47.03 8.36
C GLN A 627 -29.97 -47.89 7.92
N ASN A 628 -28.79 -47.29 7.77
CA ASN A 628 -27.57 -48.01 7.43
C ASN A 628 -26.82 -48.40 8.73
N GLU A 629 -27.51 -49.14 9.59
CA GLU A 629 -26.90 -49.78 10.76
C GLU A 629 -26.05 -50.98 10.31
N TYR A 630 -24.86 -51.11 10.88
CA TYR A 630 -24.01 -52.27 10.66
C TYR A 630 -24.68 -53.48 11.33
N ALA A 631 -24.89 -54.56 10.59
CA ALA A 631 -25.25 -55.83 11.18
C ALA A 631 -24.06 -56.35 11.98
N GLU A 632 -24.26 -56.63 13.26
CA GLU A 632 -23.33 -57.43 14.06
C GLU A 632 -23.27 -58.84 13.46
N SER A 633 -22.08 -59.32 13.15
CA SER A 633 -21.81 -60.73 12.89
C SER A 633 -20.72 -61.15 13.87
N ASP A 634 -21.10 -62.03 14.80
CA ASP A 634 -20.19 -62.67 15.74
C ASP A 634 -18.93 -63.22 15.06
N ASP A 635 -17.77 -62.87 15.61
CA ASP A 635 -16.68 -63.84 15.75
C ASP A 635 -15.92 -63.54 17.05
N LYS A 636 -15.91 -64.53 17.94
CA LYS A 636 -15.28 -64.47 19.26
C LYS A 636 -13.78 -64.75 19.14
N TYR A 637 -13.00 -64.25 20.09
CA TYR A 637 -12.13 -65.06 20.98
C TYR A 637 -11.28 -64.13 21.87
N ASP A 638 -11.57 -64.22 23.17
CA ASP A 638 -10.67 -64.34 24.33
C ASP A 638 -9.54 -63.32 24.48
N GLU A 639 -9.62 -62.44 25.47
CA GLU A 639 -9.28 -62.71 26.89
C GLU A 639 -7.78 -62.99 27.08
N ASN A 640 -7.03 -61.97 27.51
CA ASN A 640 -6.64 -61.85 28.93
C ASN A 640 -5.89 -60.53 29.20
N GLU A 641 -6.23 -59.89 30.33
CA GLU A 641 -5.41 -58.93 31.11
C GLU A 641 -5.05 -57.57 30.42
N VAL A 642 -5.24 -56.39 31.02
CA VAL A 642 -5.45 -56.03 32.44
C VAL A 642 -6.53 -54.93 32.58
N GLU A 643 -7.42 -55.12 33.56
CA GLU A 643 -8.37 -54.15 34.10
C GLU A 643 -7.74 -52.80 34.53
N GLN A 644 -8.45 -51.67 34.39
CA GLN A 644 -9.28 -51.12 35.48
C GLN A 644 -9.84 -49.71 35.15
N GLU A 645 -11.14 -49.57 35.38
CA GLU A 645 -11.87 -48.39 35.87
C GLU A 645 -11.75 -47.02 35.16
N ILE A 646 -12.82 -46.72 34.42
CA ILE A 646 -13.36 -45.36 34.26
C ILE A 646 -14.30 -45.08 35.44
N PRO A 647 -14.12 -43.99 36.21
CA PRO A 647 -15.21 -43.41 37.00
C PRO A 647 -15.99 -42.37 36.19
N GLN A 648 -17.32 -42.46 36.29
CA GLN A 648 -18.26 -41.44 35.82
C GLN A 648 -18.12 -40.16 36.67
N GLU A 649 -18.25 -38.99 36.03
CA GLU A 649 -19.34 -38.01 36.29
C GLU A 649 -19.06 -36.68 35.60
N TRP A 650 -20.07 -36.15 34.90
CA TRP A 650 -20.12 -34.74 34.50
C TRP A 650 -21.18 -34.07 35.39
N THR A 651 -20.75 -33.21 36.31
CA THR A 651 -21.64 -32.34 37.07
C THR A 651 -21.34 -30.87 36.81
N THR A 652 -22.40 -30.11 36.61
CA THR A 652 -22.36 -28.71 36.21
C THR A 652 -22.26 -27.81 37.44
N GLU A 653 -21.07 -27.63 38.02
CA GLU A 653 -20.75 -26.49 38.89
C GLU A 653 -19.28 -26.48 39.32
N GLN A 654 -18.45 -25.61 38.71
CA GLN A 654 -17.30 -24.94 39.37
C GLN A 654 -16.64 -23.91 38.44
N CYS A 655 -17.10 -22.66 38.53
CA CYS A 655 -16.29 -21.50 38.17
C CYS A 655 -15.45 -21.09 39.38
N ALA A 656 -14.11 -21.01 39.26
CA ALA A 656 -13.25 -19.92 39.75
C ALA A 656 -11.75 -20.31 39.87
N CYS A 657 -10.88 -19.32 39.65
CA CYS A 657 -9.46 -19.22 40.10
C CYS A 657 -8.48 -20.32 39.61
N PHE A 658 -7.42 -20.00 38.85
CA PHE A 658 -6.31 -19.13 39.28
C PHE A 658 -5.47 -18.60 38.09
N GLN A 659 -4.94 -17.37 38.21
CA GLN A 659 -3.93 -16.77 37.31
C GLN A 659 -2.49 -16.93 37.86
N HIS A 660 -1.48 -16.81 36.98
CA HIS A 660 -0.01 -16.62 37.16
C HIS A 660 0.78 -17.76 36.50
N LYS A 661 1.86 -17.56 35.74
CA LYS A 661 2.93 -16.53 35.76
C LYS A 661 3.59 -16.53 34.35
N LEU A 662 3.99 -15.41 33.74
CA LEU A 662 5.36 -14.87 33.81
C LEU A 662 5.49 -13.54 33.03
N HIS A 663 6.09 -12.52 33.66
CA HIS A 663 6.73 -11.35 33.01
C HIS A 663 8.14 -11.75 32.46
N THR A 664 9.02 -10.93 31.86
CA THR A 664 9.28 -9.46 31.71
C THR A 664 10.08 -9.28 30.40
N GLY A 665 9.83 -8.30 29.51
CA GLY A 665 10.28 -6.87 29.57
C GLY A 665 11.32 -6.59 28.46
N PRO A 666 11.84 -5.36 28.19
CA PRO A 666 11.37 -4.00 28.55
C PRO A 666 11.09 -3.10 27.31
N HIS A 667 10.28 -2.03 27.46
CA HIS A 667 10.05 -1.00 26.41
C HIS A 667 10.04 0.43 27.00
N LEU A 668 10.24 1.43 26.12
CA LEU A 668 10.15 2.88 26.34
C LEU A 668 9.41 3.54 25.11
N PRO A 669 9.04 4.84 25.11
CA PRO A 669 7.65 5.27 24.84
C PRO A 669 7.18 5.63 23.40
N PRO A 670 5.93 5.25 23.00
CA PRO A 670 5.16 5.84 21.91
C PRO A 670 4.16 6.94 22.39
N ARG A 671 3.92 7.97 21.57
CA ARG A 671 2.95 9.05 21.86
C ARG A 671 1.52 8.66 21.46
N LEU A 672 0.56 8.87 22.38
CA LEU A 672 -0.86 8.46 22.23
C LEU A 672 -1.61 9.20 21.11
N GLU A 673 -2.54 8.49 20.46
CA GLU A 673 -3.71 9.10 19.81
C GLU A 673 -4.72 9.55 20.87
N ALA A 674 -5.37 10.70 20.66
CA ALA A 674 -6.32 11.26 21.61
C ALA A 674 -7.75 10.91 21.21
N ARG A 675 -8.58 10.45 22.16
CA ARG A 675 -10.01 10.25 21.88
C ARG A 675 -10.66 11.60 21.59
N VAL A 676 -11.66 11.63 20.71
CA VAL A 676 -12.47 12.82 20.37
C VAL A 676 -12.77 13.65 21.64
N LYS A 677 -13.39 13.02 22.65
CA LYS A 677 -13.74 13.61 23.95
C LYS A 677 -12.56 14.30 24.68
N ASP A 678 -11.38 13.67 24.69
CA ASP A 678 -10.20 14.15 25.41
C ASP A 678 -9.61 15.42 24.78
N VAL A 679 -9.92 15.69 23.50
CA VAL A 679 -9.53 16.92 22.81
C VAL A 679 -10.47 18.08 23.11
N PHE A 680 -11.76 17.81 23.33
CA PHE A 680 -12.79 18.81 23.64
C PHE A 680 -12.94 19.11 25.14
N THR A 681 -12.30 18.33 26.04
CA THR A 681 -12.25 18.63 27.48
C THR A 681 -11.74 20.06 27.73
N GLN A 682 -12.50 20.87 28.47
CA GLN A 682 -12.25 22.31 28.73
C GLN A 682 -12.30 23.24 27.49
N ALA A 683 -12.67 22.74 26.31
CA ALA A 683 -12.87 23.61 25.15
C ALA A 683 -14.04 24.58 25.38
N THR A 684 -13.83 25.85 25.06
CA THR A 684 -14.89 26.87 25.17
C THR A 684 -15.60 27.11 23.84
N VAL A 685 -14.93 26.79 22.73
CA VAL A 685 -15.39 27.00 21.34
C VAL A 685 -14.87 25.86 20.47
N ILE A 686 -15.72 25.34 19.59
CA ILE A 686 -15.31 24.46 18.48
C ILE A 686 -15.54 25.17 17.14
N ILE A 687 -14.56 25.07 16.25
CA ILE A 687 -14.69 25.38 14.83
C ILE A 687 -14.58 24.06 14.05
N HIS A 688 -15.71 23.59 13.52
CA HIS A 688 -15.81 22.30 12.86
C HIS A 688 -15.69 22.44 11.34
N THR A 689 -14.48 22.20 10.81
CA THR A 689 -14.17 22.25 9.37
C THR A 689 -13.78 20.89 8.76
N ALA A 690 -13.87 19.80 9.53
CA ALA A 690 -13.55 18.46 9.06
C ALA A 690 -14.69 17.93 8.17
N ALA A 691 -14.35 17.53 6.94
CA ALA A 691 -15.30 17.02 5.96
C ALA A 691 -14.58 16.26 4.85
N ILE A 692 -15.28 15.36 4.16
CA ILE A 692 -14.89 14.86 2.83
C ILE A 692 -15.58 15.71 1.77
N VAL A 693 -14.80 16.20 0.81
CA VAL A 693 -15.25 16.87 -0.41
C VAL A 693 -14.86 15.99 -1.59
N ASP A 694 -15.83 15.29 -2.17
CA ASP A 694 -15.66 14.52 -3.40
C ASP A 694 -16.91 14.68 -4.26
N ILE A 695 -16.76 15.38 -5.38
CA ILE A 695 -17.85 15.71 -6.31
C ILE A 695 -17.80 14.80 -7.54
N ASN A 696 -16.68 14.10 -7.77
CA ASN A 696 -16.42 13.35 -9.00
C ASN A 696 -16.73 11.86 -8.83
N HIS A 697 -16.37 11.26 -7.68
CA HIS A 697 -16.53 9.82 -7.40
C HIS A 697 -17.06 9.56 -5.97
N PRO A 698 -18.15 10.23 -5.55
CA PRO A 698 -18.58 10.25 -4.16
C PRO A 698 -18.90 8.84 -3.62
N SER A 699 -18.07 8.36 -2.70
CA SER A 699 -18.46 7.26 -1.81
C SER A 699 -19.56 7.73 -0.87
N ALA A 700 -20.82 7.43 -1.22
CA ALA A 700 -21.99 7.90 -0.49
C ALA A 700 -21.96 7.53 1.00
N VAL A 701 -21.51 6.32 1.32
CA VAL A 701 -21.31 5.83 2.69
C VAL A 701 -20.24 6.65 3.40
N LYS A 702 -18.99 6.63 2.92
CA LYS A 702 -17.87 7.31 3.59
C LYS A 702 -18.09 8.82 3.74
N MET A 703 -18.75 9.44 2.76
CA MET A 703 -19.11 10.86 2.84
C MET A 703 -20.21 11.13 3.86
N HIS A 704 -21.22 10.27 3.98
CA HIS A 704 -22.23 10.37 5.02
C HIS A 704 -21.60 10.16 6.41
N ASP A 705 -20.75 9.14 6.57
CA ASP A 705 -20.07 8.82 7.83
C ASP A 705 -19.23 10.00 8.33
N VAL A 706 -18.43 10.63 7.47
CA VAL A 706 -17.60 11.78 7.88
C VAL A 706 -18.42 13.07 8.00
N ASN A 707 -19.21 13.43 6.97
CA ASN A 707 -19.88 14.74 6.96
C ASN A 707 -21.08 14.80 7.90
N VAL A 708 -21.84 13.71 8.05
CA VAL A 708 -23.07 13.67 8.86
C VAL A 708 -22.79 13.06 10.23
N GLN A 709 -22.40 11.78 10.29
CA GLN A 709 -22.16 11.10 11.58
C GLN A 709 -20.96 11.71 12.34
N GLY A 710 -19.89 12.09 11.65
CA GLY A 710 -18.78 12.83 12.23
C GLY A 710 -19.20 14.19 12.82
N THR A 711 -20.11 14.92 12.16
CA THR A 711 -20.68 16.16 12.72
C THR A 711 -21.52 15.88 13.96
N GLU A 712 -22.30 14.79 13.99
CA GLU A 712 -23.07 14.36 15.16
C GLU A 712 -22.18 14.02 16.35
N ASN A 713 -21.09 13.30 16.10
CA ASN A 713 -20.08 12.99 17.11
C ASN A 713 -19.45 14.26 17.70
N ILE A 714 -19.24 15.31 16.89
CA ILE A 714 -18.79 16.62 17.39
C ILE A 714 -19.88 17.32 18.19
N ILE A 715 -21.14 17.32 17.75
CA ILE A 715 -22.27 17.89 18.53
C ILE A 715 -22.38 17.21 19.89
N GLN A 716 -22.37 15.87 19.92
CA GLN A 716 -22.45 15.10 21.16
C GLN A 716 -21.25 15.37 22.07
N ALA A 717 -20.03 15.48 21.51
CA ALA A 717 -18.85 15.91 22.26
C ALA A 717 -19.00 17.33 22.85
N CYS A 718 -19.68 18.26 22.17
CA CYS A 718 -19.98 19.59 22.74
C CYS A 718 -20.84 19.46 24.00
N LEU A 719 -21.91 18.65 23.93
CA LEU A 719 -22.86 18.47 25.03
C LEU A 719 -22.21 17.81 26.24
N GLU A 720 -21.40 16.76 26.03
CA GLU A 720 -20.73 16.03 27.10
C GLU A 720 -19.51 16.76 27.69
N CYS A 721 -18.74 17.49 26.87
CA CYS A 721 -17.55 18.23 27.33
C CYS A 721 -17.87 19.64 27.82
N ASN A 722 -19.15 20.05 27.80
CA ASN A 722 -19.63 21.37 28.20
C ASN A 722 -19.10 22.53 27.33
N VAL A 723 -18.95 22.28 26.03
CA VAL A 723 -18.56 23.31 25.07
C VAL A 723 -19.79 24.13 24.69
N GLY A 724 -19.87 25.38 25.18
CA GLY A 724 -21.05 26.23 24.97
C GLY A 724 -21.20 26.85 23.57
N LYS A 725 -20.23 26.69 22.65
CA LYS A 725 -20.17 27.39 21.36
C LYS A 725 -19.62 26.50 20.23
N MET A 726 -20.31 26.45 19.10
CA MET A 726 -19.86 25.74 17.89
C MET A 726 -20.05 26.59 16.62
N VAL A 727 -18.99 26.72 15.81
CA VAL A 727 -19.05 27.26 14.44
C VAL A 727 -18.84 26.11 13.46
N TYR A 728 -19.75 25.93 12.51
CA TYR A 728 -19.70 24.88 11.50
C TYR A 728 -19.38 25.45 10.12
N THR A 729 -18.42 24.84 9.41
CA THR A 729 -18.18 25.15 7.99
C THR A 729 -19.16 24.39 7.12
N SER A 730 -20.09 25.12 6.52
CA SER A 730 -21.00 24.64 5.48
C SER A 730 -20.55 25.14 4.10
N THR A 731 -21.33 24.86 3.06
CA THR A 731 -21.08 25.31 1.68
C THR A 731 -22.31 26.02 1.13
N ALA A 732 -22.14 26.92 0.17
CA ALA A 732 -23.24 27.45 -0.61
C ALA A 732 -23.96 26.37 -1.45
N ASP A 733 -23.30 25.24 -1.73
CA ASP A 733 -23.88 24.13 -2.51
C ASP A 733 -25.16 23.54 -1.90
N VAL A 734 -25.39 23.75 -0.58
CA VAL A 734 -26.61 23.30 0.11
C VAL A 734 -27.89 23.97 -0.39
N VAL A 735 -27.80 25.06 -1.16
CA VAL A 735 -28.96 25.70 -1.81
C VAL A 735 -28.94 25.64 -3.34
N LEU A 736 -27.92 25.03 -3.96
CA LEU A 736 -27.77 25.03 -5.42
C LEU A 736 -28.57 23.91 -6.07
N GLY A 737 -29.46 24.27 -7.00
CA GLY A 737 -30.26 23.34 -7.79
C GLY A 737 -29.91 23.35 -9.28
N TRP A 738 -30.68 22.62 -10.09
CA TRP A 738 -30.51 22.54 -11.55
C TRP A 738 -31.09 23.74 -12.33
N LEU A 739 -31.82 24.62 -11.65
CA LEU A 739 -32.43 25.84 -12.19
C LEU A 739 -31.43 27.00 -12.21
N ASP A 740 -31.91 28.24 -12.27
CA ASP A 740 -31.08 29.43 -12.17
C ASP A 740 -30.63 29.66 -10.72
N ASN A 741 -29.33 29.91 -10.52
CA ASN A 741 -28.68 30.04 -9.21
C ASN A 741 -28.14 31.47 -8.98
N ASN A 742 -28.82 32.46 -9.56
CA ASN A 742 -28.46 33.88 -9.43
C ASN A 742 -29.19 34.58 -8.27
N ASN A 743 -28.51 35.54 -7.63
CA ASN A 743 -28.98 36.35 -6.49
C ASN A 743 -29.39 35.56 -5.22
N ILE A 744 -28.72 34.43 -4.97
CA ILE A 744 -28.91 33.57 -3.79
C ILE A 744 -28.60 34.33 -2.50
N ASN A 745 -29.33 34.03 -1.43
CA ASN A 745 -29.15 34.63 -0.10
C ASN A 745 -29.70 33.69 0.99
N GLU A 746 -29.64 34.11 2.26
CA GLU A 746 -30.09 33.32 3.41
C GLU A 746 -31.59 32.92 3.39
N GLU A 747 -32.43 33.59 2.60
CA GLU A 747 -33.86 33.28 2.42
C GLU A 747 -34.12 32.31 1.25
N THR A 748 -33.10 31.96 0.46
CA THR A 748 -33.22 31.00 -0.64
C THR A 748 -33.57 29.59 -0.10
N PRO A 749 -34.66 28.96 -0.59
CA PRO A 749 -35.08 27.64 -0.12
C PRO A 749 -34.10 26.55 -0.53
N LEU A 750 -34.14 25.41 0.18
CA LEU A 750 -33.40 24.21 -0.22
C LEU A 750 -33.99 23.62 -1.53
N PRO A 751 -33.17 23.05 -2.44
CA PRO A 751 -33.64 22.51 -3.72
C PRO A 751 -34.70 21.41 -3.62
N GLY A 752 -34.66 20.62 -2.54
CA GLY A 752 -35.59 19.52 -2.30
C GLY A 752 -35.14 18.57 -1.20
N GLU A 753 -35.76 17.39 -1.14
CA GLU A 753 -35.49 16.36 -0.13
C GLU A 753 -34.67 15.18 -0.67
N LYS A 754 -34.44 15.10 -1.99
CA LYS A 754 -33.68 14.02 -2.62
C LYS A 754 -32.30 14.49 -3.02
N ILE A 755 -31.33 13.59 -2.97
CA ILE A 755 -29.95 13.83 -3.43
C ILE A 755 -29.91 14.37 -4.86
N SER A 756 -30.82 13.90 -5.74
CA SER A 756 -30.96 14.34 -7.13
C SER A 756 -31.29 15.82 -7.32
N ASP A 757 -31.90 16.46 -6.33
CA ASP A 757 -32.44 17.81 -6.43
C ASP A 757 -31.33 18.86 -6.33
N TYR A 758 -30.20 18.47 -5.71
CA TYR A 758 -29.02 19.30 -5.45
C TYR A 758 -28.03 19.21 -6.61
N LEU A 759 -27.49 20.34 -7.04
CA LEU A 759 -26.59 20.44 -8.18
C LEU A 759 -25.33 19.57 -8.01
N PHE A 760 -24.78 19.53 -6.80
CA PHE A 760 -23.60 18.72 -6.44
C PHE A 760 -23.96 17.44 -5.66
N SER A 761 -25.19 16.94 -5.83
CA SER A 761 -25.61 15.59 -5.43
C SER A 761 -25.21 15.25 -3.98
N GLN A 762 -24.52 14.13 -3.76
CA GLN A 762 -24.15 13.60 -2.45
C GLN A 762 -23.39 14.61 -1.54
N TYR A 763 -22.52 15.44 -2.12
CA TYR A 763 -21.74 16.40 -1.34
C TYR A 763 -22.62 17.50 -0.74
N ALA A 764 -23.40 18.17 -1.59
CA ALA A 764 -24.36 19.18 -1.17
C ALA A 764 -25.38 18.60 -0.18
N PHE A 765 -25.91 17.39 -0.45
CA PHE A 765 -26.90 16.75 0.40
C PHE A 765 -26.37 16.40 1.79
N THR A 766 -25.18 15.79 1.90
CA THR A 766 -24.59 15.46 3.21
C THR A 766 -24.20 16.70 4.01
N LYS A 767 -23.70 17.75 3.36
CA LYS A 767 -23.43 19.05 4.02
C LYS A 767 -24.72 19.74 4.48
N MET A 768 -25.83 19.62 3.73
CA MET A 768 -27.16 20.10 4.14
C MET A 768 -27.68 19.33 5.36
N GLN A 769 -27.61 17.99 5.36
CA GLN A 769 -28.04 17.16 6.50
C GLN A 769 -27.28 17.51 7.79
N ALA A 770 -25.97 17.71 7.67
CA ALA A 770 -25.11 18.10 8.78
C ALA A 770 -25.36 19.54 9.26
N GLU A 771 -25.56 20.51 8.35
CA GLU A 771 -25.98 21.87 8.71
C GLU A 771 -27.32 21.84 9.48
N LYS A 772 -28.31 21.07 9.01
CA LYS A 772 -29.60 20.92 9.68
C LYS A 772 -29.43 20.40 11.12
N LYS A 773 -28.59 19.39 11.33
CA LYS A 773 -28.28 18.84 12.68
C LYS A 773 -27.57 19.88 13.57
N VAL A 774 -26.61 20.63 13.05
CA VAL A 774 -25.93 21.72 13.81
C VAL A 774 -26.90 22.83 14.21
N LEU A 775 -27.79 23.25 13.31
CA LEU A 775 -28.79 24.28 13.62
C LEU A 775 -29.84 23.77 14.62
N GLN A 776 -30.22 22.49 14.56
CA GLN A 776 -31.11 21.84 15.52
C GLN A 776 -30.49 21.66 16.92
N ALA A 777 -29.16 21.52 17.02
CA ALA A 777 -28.43 21.43 18.29
C ALA A 777 -28.29 22.79 19.02
N ASN A 778 -28.68 23.90 18.40
CA ASN A 778 -28.67 25.21 19.05
C ASN A 778 -29.74 25.28 20.14
N GLY A 779 -29.33 25.50 21.38
CA GLY A 779 -30.20 25.50 22.55
C GLY A 779 -30.30 24.14 23.26
N SER A 780 -29.53 23.13 22.83
CA SER A 780 -29.38 21.89 23.58
C SER A 780 -28.63 22.13 24.91
N LEU A 781 -29.06 21.43 25.96
CA LEU A 781 -28.41 21.45 27.27
C LEU A 781 -27.14 20.59 27.26
N THR A 782 -26.05 21.18 27.72
CA THR A 782 -24.80 20.49 28.04
C THR A 782 -24.88 19.81 29.41
N ALA A 783 -23.96 18.90 29.72
CA ALA A 783 -23.97 18.12 30.96
C ALA A 783 -23.89 18.97 32.26
N ASN A 784 -23.36 20.19 32.21
CA ASN A 784 -23.31 21.15 33.32
C ASN A 784 -24.50 22.14 33.34
N GLY A 785 -25.52 21.94 32.49
CA GLY A 785 -26.71 22.79 32.44
C GLY A 785 -26.56 24.10 31.65
N THR A 786 -25.43 24.33 30.96
CA THR A 786 -25.31 25.46 30.02
C THR A 786 -25.89 25.11 28.64
N PHE A 787 -26.19 26.12 27.82
CA PHE A 787 -26.76 25.90 26.47
C PHE A 787 -25.68 25.96 25.39
N LEU A 788 -25.70 24.99 24.48
CA LEU A 788 -24.90 25.00 23.26
C LEU A 788 -25.44 26.04 22.27
N VAL A 789 -24.61 26.99 21.85
CA VAL A 789 -24.95 27.97 20.80
C VAL A 789 -24.20 27.62 19.52
N THR A 790 -24.93 27.46 18.40
CA THR A 790 -24.32 27.11 17.11
C THR A 790 -24.47 28.19 16.05
N CYS A 791 -23.59 28.18 15.04
CA CYS A 791 -23.63 29.04 13.86
C CYS A 791 -23.06 28.28 12.66
N SER A 792 -23.69 28.37 11.49
CA SER A 792 -23.19 27.76 10.23
C SER A 792 -22.70 28.82 9.25
N LEU A 793 -21.57 28.56 8.57
CA LEU A 793 -21.00 29.46 7.56
C LEU A 793 -20.95 28.76 6.20
N ARG A 794 -21.85 29.16 5.29
CA ARG A 794 -21.93 28.67 3.91
C ARG A 794 -20.89 29.38 3.05
N SER A 795 -19.69 28.81 2.98
CA SER A 795 -18.62 29.36 2.11
C SER A 795 -18.95 29.15 0.64
N LEU A 796 -18.60 30.12 -0.21
CA LEU A 796 -18.54 29.92 -1.65
C LEU A 796 -17.36 28.99 -2.02
N VAL A 797 -17.25 28.63 -3.30
CA VAL A 797 -16.06 27.92 -3.82
C VAL A 797 -14.80 28.73 -3.49
N MET A 798 -13.89 28.08 -2.77
CA MET A 798 -12.69 28.71 -2.22
C MET A 798 -11.48 28.55 -3.15
N TYR A 799 -10.69 29.62 -3.28
CA TYR A 799 -9.37 29.61 -3.93
C TYR A 799 -8.29 30.17 -3.00
N GLY A 800 -7.03 29.81 -3.21
CA GLY A 800 -5.90 30.32 -2.44
C GLY A 800 -4.75 29.33 -2.27
N GLU A 801 -3.77 29.70 -1.43
CA GLU A 801 -2.62 28.85 -1.11
C GLU A 801 -3.06 27.60 -0.36
N GLY A 802 -2.58 26.45 -0.82
CA GLY A 802 -3.00 25.14 -0.29
C GLY A 802 -4.25 24.56 -0.95
N ASP A 803 -4.81 25.20 -1.99
CA ASP A 803 -5.86 24.60 -2.81
C ASP A 803 -5.36 23.31 -3.46
N LYS A 804 -6.20 22.27 -3.38
CA LYS A 804 -5.97 20.92 -3.87
C LYS A 804 -7.03 20.47 -4.88
N VAL A 805 -8.08 21.27 -5.10
CA VAL A 805 -9.29 20.84 -5.80
C VAL A 805 -9.74 21.83 -6.87
N PHE A 806 -9.86 23.12 -6.58
CA PHE A 806 -10.48 24.04 -7.53
C PHE A 806 -9.53 24.45 -8.66
N LEU A 807 -8.57 25.33 -8.40
CA LEU A 807 -7.58 25.76 -9.40
C LEU A 807 -6.70 24.59 -9.91
N PRO A 808 -6.25 23.63 -9.07
CA PRO A 808 -5.50 22.47 -9.55
C PRO A 808 -6.23 21.64 -10.61
N ASN A 809 -7.51 21.31 -10.43
CA ASN A 809 -8.24 20.53 -11.43
C ASN A 809 -8.38 21.27 -12.77
N VAL A 810 -8.49 22.60 -12.73
CA VAL A 810 -8.55 23.45 -13.94
C VAL A 810 -7.21 23.44 -14.68
N ILE A 811 -6.10 23.62 -13.97
CA ILE A 811 -4.73 23.58 -14.52
C ILE A 811 -4.41 22.18 -15.06
N ASP A 812 -4.71 21.12 -14.30
CA ASP A 812 -4.42 19.75 -14.69
C ASP A 812 -5.29 19.30 -15.88
N SER A 813 -6.51 19.85 -16.02
CA SER A 813 -7.36 19.66 -17.20
C SER A 813 -6.77 20.33 -18.44
N ALA A 814 -6.26 21.55 -18.32
CA ALA A 814 -5.56 22.26 -19.40
C ALA A 814 -4.28 21.52 -19.82
N LYS A 815 -3.47 21.04 -18.86
CA LYS A 815 -2.24 20.28 -19.13
C LYS A 815 -2.51 18.96 -19.86
N LYS A 816 -3.59 18.25 -19.52
CA LYS A 816 -4.06 17.06 -20.25
C LYS A 816 -4.52 17.36 -21.68
N GLN A 817 -4.87 18.61 -21.98
CA GLN A 817 -5.32 19.12 -23.27
C GLN A 817 -4.22 19.95 -23.97
N PHE A 818 -2.97 19.47 -23.89
CA PHE A 818 -1.78 20.08 -24.52
C PHE A 818 -1.49 21.53 -24.07
N GLY A 819 -1.89 21.88 -22.85
CA GLY A 819 -1.72 23.22 -22.27
C GLY A 819 -2.90 24.17 -22.50
N TYR A 820 -3.98 23.73 -23.15
CA TYR A 820 -5.12 24.59 -23.49
C TYR A 820 -6.40 24.18 -22.76
N LEU A 821 -7.14 25.15 -22.22
CA LEU A 821 -8.49 24.92 -21.67
C LEU A 821 -9.56 25.51 -22.60
N PRO A 822 -10.50 24.72 -23.15
CA PRO A 822 -11.59 25.22 -23.97
C PRO A 822 -12.61 26.03 -23.17
N ARG A 823 -13.06 27.16 -23.73
CA ARG A 823 -14.15 27.95 -23.13
C ARG A 823 -15.48 27.19 -23.27
N MET A 824 -16.42 27.45 -22.36
CA MET A 824 -17.75 26.82 -22.31
C MET A 824 -18.83 27.89 -22.10
N GLY A 825 -19.95 27.76 -22.81
CA GLY A 825 -21.07 28.71 -22.73
C GLY A 825 -20.83 29.99 -23.55
N ASP A 826 -21.59 31.05 -23.25
CA ASP A 826 -21.56 32.32 -23.99
C ASP A 826 -20.70 33.42 -23.34
N GLY A 827 -20.00 33.08 -22.25
CA GLY A 827 -19.13 33.99 -21.49
C GLY A 827 -19.85 34.98 -20.58
N LYS A 828 -21.20 35.02 -20.54
CA LYS A 828 -21.95 36.01 -19.74
C LYS A 828 -22.26 35.57 -18.31
N ALA A 829 -22.19 34.27 -18.04
CA ALA A 829 -22.37 33.70 -16.71
C ALA A 829 -21.37 34.31 -15.71
N LYS A 830 -21.85 34.75 -14.55
CA LYS A 830 -21.03 35.31 -13.46
C LYS A 830 -20.87 34.31 -12.33
N LEU A 831 -19.73 34.35 -11.65
CA LEU A 831 -19.46 33.51 -10.49
C LEU A 831 -18.94 34.35 -9.32
N ASN A 832 -19.60 34.28 -8.16
CA ASN A 832 -18.97 34.73 -6.91
C ASN A 832 -18.07 33.60 -6.37
N LEU A 833 -16.82 33.94 -6.08
CA LEU A 833 -15.83 33.08 -5.43
C LEU A 833 -15.41 33.72 -4.09
N CYS A 834 -14.67 32.98 -3.27
CA CYS A 834 -14.14 33.49 -2.01
C CYS A 834 -12.68 33.08 -1.83
N TYR A 835 -11.81 33.99 -1.41
CA TYR A 835 -10.45 33.63 -1.02
C TYR A 835 -10.48 32.87 0.32
N VAL A 836 -9.70 31.79 0.43
CA VAL A 836 -9.67 30.93 1.62
C VAL A 836 -9.34 31.70 2.90
N GLY A 837 -8.48 32.71 2.83
CA GLY A 837 -8.17 33.59 3.97
C GLY A 837 -9.34 34.47 4.41
N ASN A 838 -10.22 34.86 3.48
CA ASN A 838 -11.44 35.62 3.78
C ASN A 838 -12.53 34.71 4.36
N SER A 839 -12.68 33.48 3.87
CA SER A 839 -13.54 32.48 4.54
C SER A 839 -13.04 32.16 5.95
N ALA A 840 -11.73 31.93 6.12
CA ALA A 840 -11.13 31.70 7.44
C ALA A 840 -11.40 32.88 8.39
N TRP A 841 -11.27 34.12 7.90
CA TRP A 841 -11.57 35.32 8.66
C TRP A 841 -13.03 35.38 9.16
N ALA A 842 -14.00 34.96 8.34
CA ALA A 842 -15.40 34.86 8.76
C ALA A 842 -15.59 33.87 9.93
N HIS A 843 -14.84 32.78 9.99
CA HIS A 843 -14.90 31.83 11.11
C HIS A 843 -14.36 32.46 12.40
N VAL A 844 -13.25 33.21 12.32
CA VAL A 844 -12.70 33.93 13.49
C VAL A 844 -13.68 35.02 13.98
N LEU A 845 -14.35 35.73 13.07
CA LEU A 845 -15.40 36.69 13.42
C LEU A 845 -16.65 36.03 14.03
N ALA A 846 -17.05 34.86 13.54
CA ALA A 846 -18.16 34.10 14.13
C ALA A 846 -17.86 33.71 15.60
N VAL A 847 -16.62 33.30 15.91
CA VAL A 847 -16.19 33.07 17.29
C VAL A 847 -16.26 34.34 18.14
N ASP A 848 -15.79 35.48 17.62
CA ASP A 848 -15.90 36.78 18.30
C ASP A 848 -17.34 37.16 18.65
N VAL A 849 -18.27 36.93 17.72
CA VAL A 849 -19.68 37.29 17.89
C VAL A 849 -20.42 36.28 18.78
N LEU A 850 -20.08 34.97 18.71
CA LEU A 850 -20.56 33.96 19.68
C LEU A 850 -20.09 34.26 21.10
N ARG A 851 -18.89 34.84 21.26
CA ARG A 851 -18.39 35.32 22.56
C ARG A 851 -19.11 36.57 23.06
N LYS A 852 -19.21 37.61 22.23
CA LYS A 852 -19.67 38.94 22.67
C LYS A 852 -21.19 39.09 22.68
N THR A 853 -21.86 38.57 21.66
CA THR A 853 -23.30 38.75 21.43
C THR A 853 -23.92 37.50 20.78
N PRO A 854 -23.91 36.32 21.43
CA PRO A 854 -24.29 35.05 20.82
C PRO A 854 -25.69 35.07 20.19
N LYS A 855 -26.67 35.70 20.84
CA LYS A 855 -28.05 35.89 20.34
C LYS A 855 -28.13 36.50 18.93
N LYS A 856 -27.10 37.20 18.47
CA LYS A 856 -27.06 37.82 17.13
C LYS A 856 -27.00 36.75 16.03
N ILE A 857 -26.27 35.66 16.25
CA ILE A 857 -25.96 34.62 15.24
C ILE A 857 -26.33 33.19 15.63
N ALA A 858 -26.77 32.96 16.87
CA ALA A 858 -27.26 31.68 17.39
C ALA A 858 -28.31 31.04 16.46
N GLY A 859 -28.09 29.77 16.09
CA GLY A 859 -29.03 28.96 15.31
C GLY A 859 -29.23 29.44 13.86
N LYS A 860 -28.26 30.17 13.28
CA LYS A 860 -28.35 30.72 11.91
C LYS A 860 -27.25 30.22 10.99
N SER A 861 -27.53 30.23 9.69
CA SER A 861 -26.54 30.09 8.61
C SER A 861 -26.31 31.44 7.91
N PHE A 862 -25.08 31.65 7.41
CA PHE A 862 -24.70 32.87 6.69
C PHE A 862 -23.85 32.53 5.46
N PHE A 863 -24.08 33.20 4.33
CA PHE A 863 -23.22 33.07 3.16
C PHE A 863 -21.93 33.87 3.34
N ILE A 864 -20.79 33.30 2.92
CA ILE A 864 -19.47 33.94 3.00
C ILE A 864 -18.82 33.99 1.62
N GLY A 865 -18.98 35.14 0.95
CA GLY A 865 -18.20 35.55 -0.23
C GLY A 865 -17.20 36.65 0.11
N ASP A 866 -16.55 37.24 -0.89
CA ASP A 866 -15.66 38.39 -0.69
C ASP A 866 -15.64 39.34 -1.89
N ASN A 867 -14.70 40.30 -1.89
CA ASN A 867 -14.57 41.31 -2.94
C ASN A 867 -13.84 40.80 -4.21
N THR A 868 -13.75 39.47 -4.41
CA THR A 868 -13.35 38.87 -5.69
C THR A 868 -14.33 39.30 -6.79
N PRO A 869 -13.86 39.83 -7.94
CA PRO A 869 -14.74 40.33 -8.99
C PRO A 869 -15.74 39.29 -9.50
N GLU A 870 -16.99 39.71 -9.69
CA GLU A 870 -18.05 38.97 -10.39
C GLU A 870 -17.74 38.87 -11.89
N SER A 871 -16.77 38.03 -12.21
CA SER A 871 -16.31 37.73 -13.56
C SER A 871 -16.90 36.41 -14.06
N ASN A 872 -16.70 36.12 -15.34
CA ASN A 872 -16.91 34.78 -15.84
C ASN A 872 -15.83 33.83 -15.29
N PHE A 873 -16.19 32.55 -15.16
CA PHE A 873 -15.26 31.51 -14.71
C PHE A 873 -13.93 31.52 -15.49
N PHE A 874 -13.98 31.64 -16.82
CA PHE A 874 -12.80 31.61 -17.66
C PHE A 874 -11.89 32.82 -17.42
N ASP A 875 -12.46 34.02 -17.36
CA ASP A 875 -11.73 35.27 -17.12
C ASP A 875 -11.13 35.31 -15.71
N PHE A 876 -11.74 34.61 -14.73
CA PHE A 876 -11.16 34.42 -13.40
C PHE A 876 -9.95 33.47 -13.41
N VAL A 877 -10.02 32.34 -14.14
CA VAL A 877 -8.94 31.33 -14.12
C VAL A 877 -7.77 31.67 -15.06
N GLU A 878 -8.01 32.47 -16.11
CA GLU A 878 -7.01 32.92 -17.10
C GLU A 878 -5.66 33.36 -16.49
N PRO A 879 -5.59 34.32 -15.53
CA PRO A 879 -4.31 34.75 -14.96
C PRO A 879 -3.56 33.63 -14.22
N TYR A 880 -4.27 32.66 -13.64
CA TYR A 880 -3.65 31.53 -12.93
C TYR A 880 -3.19 30.43 -13.90
N LEU A 881 -3.93 30.22 -14.99
CA LEU A 881 -3.54 29.31 -16.07
C LEU A 881 -2.24 29.79 -16.73
N SER A 882 -2.20 31.03 -17.24
CA SER A 882 -1.03 31.55 -17.96
C SER A 882 0.23 31.60 -17.08
N ALA A 883 0.08 31.87 -15.78
CA ALA A 883 1.17 31.80 -14.80
C ALA A 883 1.76 30.38 -14.61
N THR A 884 1.05 29.33 -15.04
CA THR A 884 1.51 27.92 -14.99
C THR A 884 1.84 27.33 -16.36
N GLY A 885 1.95 28.18 -17.39
CA GLY A 885 2.28 27.78 -18.77
C GLY A 885 1.13 27.10 -19.51
N CYS A 886 -0.12 27.46 -19.20
CA CYS A 886 -1.33 26.97 -19.87
C CYS A 886 -2.20 28.16 -20.27
N ASP A 887 -2.93 28.09 -21.39
CA ASP A 887 -3.73 29.21 -21.88
C ASP A 887 -5.18 28.81 -22.19
N LEU A 888 -6.05 29.80 -22.37
CA LEU A 888 -7.43 29.57 -22.81
C LEU A 888 -7.49 29.41 -24.34
N LEU A 889 -8.28 28.45 -24.80
CA LEU A 889 -8.58 28.31 -26.22
C LEU A 889 -9.66 29.33 -26.61
N ASN A 890 -9.46 30.05 -27.71
CA ASN A 890 -10.40 31.04 -28.24
C ASN A 890 -11.70 30.44 -28.85
N VAL A 891 -11.92 29.13 -28.70
CA VAL A 891 -13.13 28.43 -29.13
C VAL A 891 -13.98 28.14 -27.90
N SER A 892 -15.25 28.58 -27.92
CA SER A 892 -16.22 28.26 -26.86
C SER A 892 -17.21 27.18 -27.31
N ILE A 893 -17.43 26.18 -26.45
CA ILE A 893 -18.38 25.10 -26.69
C ILE A 893 -19.77 25.52 -26.17
N PRO A 894 -20.84 25.51 -27.00
CA PRO A 894 -22.18 25.89 -26.56
C PRO A 894 -22.70 25.00 -25.42
N PHE A 895 -23.39 25.61 -24.44
CA PHE A 895 -23.90 24.93 -23.23
C PHE A 895 -24.61 23.60 -23.51
N VAL A 896 -25.53 23.58 -24.47
CA VAL A 896 -26.31 22.38 -24.82
C VAL A 896 -25.40 21.24 -25.26
N VAL A 897 -24.40 21.52 -26.10
CA VAL A 897 -23.46 20.52 -26.63
C VAL A 897 -22.62 19.93 -25.50
N ILE A 898 -22.00 20.78 -24.68
CA ILE A 898 -21.13 20.31 -23.60
C ILE A 898 -21.90 19.63 -22.46
N PHE A 899 -23.16 20.03 -22.21
CA PHE A 899 -24.04 19.36 -21.24
C PHE A 899 -24.40 17.93 -21.67
N TYR A 900 -24.73 17.70 -22.95
CA TYR A 900 -24.97 16.35 -23.46
C TYR A 900 -23.69 15.50 -23.53
N ILE A 901 -22.54 16.09 -23.83
CA ILE A 901 -21.24 15.40 -23.73
C ILE A 901 -20.99 14.94 -22.28
N ALA A 902 -21.14 15.83 -21.30
CA ALA A 902 -20.98 15.50 -19.89
C ALA A 902 -21.96 14.40 -19.44
N PHE A 903 -23.23 14.46 -19.88
CA PHE A 903 -24.22 13.39 -19.63
C PHE A 903 -23.76 12.03 -20.17
N ILE A 904 -23.31 11.97 -21.43
CA ILE A 904 -22.85 10.72 -22.06
C ILE A 904 -21.62 10.17 -21.33
N LEU A 905 -20.67 11.03 -20.97
CA LEU A 905 -19.47 10.63 -20.22
C LEU A 905 -19.83 10.11 -18.82
N GLU A 906 -20.76 10.74 -18.09
CA GLU A 906 -21.27 10.24 -16.81
C GLU A 906 -21.90 8.84 -16.96
N CYS A 907 -22.72 8.62 -17.99
CA CYS A 907 -23.31 7.31 -18.27
C CYS A 907 -22.24 6.25 -18.60
N ILE A 908 -21.21 6.60 -19.39
CA ILE A 908 -20.09 5.70 -19.71
C ILE A 908 -19.31 5.33 -18.45
N VAL A 909 -18.96 6.31 -17.61
CA VAL A 909 -18.26 6.06 -16.34
C VAL A 909 -19.11 5.17 -15.43
N TRP A 910 -20.42 5.44 -15.29
CA TRP A 910 -21.31 4.63 -14.47
C TRP A 910 -21.39 3.16 -14.93
N VAL A 911 -21.46 2.91 -16.25
CA VAL A 911 -21.47 1.54 -16.81
C VAL A 911 -20.11 0.84 -16.65
N LEU A 912 -19.00 1.57 -16.79
CA LEU A 912 -17.65 1.00 -16.76
C LEU A 912 -17.03 0.89 -15.36
N HIS A 913 -17.53 1.63 -14.37
CA HIS A 913 -17.02 1.67 -12.99
C HIS A 913 -16.80 0.29 -12.33
N PRO A 914 -17.65 -0.75 -12.54
CA PRO A 914 -17.40 -2.09 -11.99
C PRO A 914 -16.22 -2.84 -12.61
N ILE A 915 -15.64 -2.32 -13.70
CA ILE A 915 -14.64 -2.97 -14.55
C ILE A 915 -13.33 -2.16 -14.57
N CYS A 916 -13.43 -0.83 -14.57
CA CYS A 916 -12.28 0.07 -14.63
C CYS A 916 -12.60 1.44 -13.99
N ASN A 917 -11.63 2.00 -13.27
CA ASN A 917 -11.79 3.23 -12.50
C ASN A 917 -11.52 4.47 -13.39
N LEU A 918 -12.53 4.92 -14.15
CA LEU A 918 -12.42 6.10 -15.02
C LEU A 918 -12.71 7.39 -14.26
N SER A 919 -11.82 8.37 -14.40
CA SER A 919 -12.05 9.74 -13.89
C SER A 919 -12.73 10.62 -14.94
N LEU A 920 -13.72 11.41 -14.51
CA LEU A 920 -14.52 12.29 -15.37
C LEU A 920 -13.93 13.72 -15.34
N ALA A 921 -13.51 14.25 -16.49
CA ALA A 921 -12.91 15.58 -16.56
C ALA A 921 -13.94 16.73 -16.49
N VAL A 922 -15.20 16.47 -16.85
CA VAL A 922 -16.29 17.47 -16.91
C VAL A 922 -17.62 16.80 -16.52
N THR A 923 -18.23 17.23 -15.40
CA THR A 923 -19.57 16.81 -14.95
C THR A 923 -20.66 17.78 -15.42
N ARG A 924 -21.91 17.34 -15.53
CA ARG A 924 -23.07 18.21 -15.79
C ARG A 924 -23.19 19.34 -14.77
N SER A 925 -22.89 19.06 -13.50
CA SER A 925 -22.88 20.04 -12.41
C SER A 925 -21.86 21.16 -12.65
N SER A 926 -20.64 20.80 -13.08
CA SER A 926 -19.60 21.76 -13.46
C SER A 926 -20.02 22.59 -14.68
N VAL A 927 -20.62 21.96 -15.70
CA VAL A 927 -21.14 22.66 -16.90
C VAL A 927 -22.21 23.67 -16.54
N VAL A 928 -23.19 23.30 -15.71
CA VAL A 928 -24.26 24.22 -15.26
C VAL A 928 -23.66 25.39 -14.48
N THR A 929 -22.75 25.13 -13.55
CA THR A 929 -22.09 26.17 -12.74
C THR A 929 -21.32 27.16 -13.61
N VAL A 930 -20.52 26.68 -14.57
CA VAL A 930 -19.71 27.51 -15.46
C VAL A 930 -20.56 28.26 -16.50
N CYS A 931 -21.60 27.62 -17.06
CA CYS A 931 -22.37 28.17 -18.17
C CYS A 931 -23.61 28.99 -17.77
N LYS A 932 -24.14 28.82 -16.54
CA LYS A 932 -25.26 29.62 -16.01
C LYS A 932 -24.83 30.60 -14.91
N GLY A 933 -23.73 30.30 -14.21
CA GLY A 933 -23.23 31.10 -13.11
C GLY A 933 -23.90 30.81 -11.78
N VAL A 934 -23.30 31.36 -10.73
CA VAL A 934 -23.81 31.34 -9.34
C VAL A 934 -23.47 32.68 -8.72
N THR A 935 -24.48 33.47 -8.34
CA THR A 935 -24.29 34.76 -7.68
C THR A 935 -24.99 34.80 -6.33
N VAL A 936 -24.32 35.31 -5.30
CA VAL A 936 -24.70 35.15 -3.90
C VAL A 936 -24.48 36.44 -3.11
N SER A 937 -25.45 36.82 -2.29
CA SER A 937 -25.39 37.98 -1.38
C SER A 937 -25.07 37.56 0.05
N TRP A 938 -23.95 38.05 0.60
CA TRP A 938 -23.56 37.90 2.01
C TRP A 938 -23.89 39.16 2.86
N ARG A 939 -24.88 39.95 2.46
CA ARG A 939 -25.29 41.17 3.20
C ARG A 939 -25.70 40.88 4.65
N VAL A 940 -26.26 39.70 4.91
CA VAL A 940 -26.65 39.29 6.26
C VAL A 940 -25.42 38.99 7.12
N ALA A 941 -24.39 38.35 6.56
CA ALA A 941 -23.09 38.19 7.22
C ALA A 941 -22.47 39.55 7.59
N LYS A 942 -22.43 40.51 6.65
CA LYS A 942 -21.94 41.88 6.90
C LYS A 942 -22.69 42.56 8.05
N LYS A 943 -24.03 42.49 8.08
CA LYS A 943 -24.85 43.09 9.14
C LYS A 943 -24.76 42.34 10.50
N GLN A 944 -24.77 41.01 10.48
CA GLN A 944 -24.89 40.18 11.70
C GLN A 944 -23.54 39.73 12.26
N LEU A 945 -22.61 39.24 11.43
CA LEU A 945 -21.24 38.91 11.86
C LEU A 945 -20.31 40.13 11.94
N GLY A 946 -20.65 41.24 11.29
CA GLY A 946 -19.71 42.36 11.10
C GLY A 946 -18.62 42.01 10.08
N TYR A 947 -18.92 41.07 9.18
CA TYR A 947 -17.96 40.54 8.22
C TYR A 947 -17.67 41.54 7.09
N GLU A 948 -16.39 41.89 6.97
CA GLU A 948 -15.76 42.50 5.80
C GLU A 948 -14.53 41.64 5.44
N PRO A 949 -14.23 41.43 4.15
CA PRO A 949 -13.02 40.72 3.73
C PRO A 949 -11.74 41.34 4.31
N MET A 950 -10.86 40.51 4.88
CA MET A 950 -9.57 40.93 5.43
C MET A 950 -8.51 41.15 4.34
N PHE A 951 -8.55 40.32 3.30
CA PHE A 951 -7.64 40.37 2.16
C PHE A 951 -8.35 40.98 0.95
N SER A 952 -7.72 41.95 0.31
CA SER A 952 -8.22 42.50 -0.96
C SER A 952 -8.02 41.50 -2.10
N TYR A 953 -8.81 41.60 -3.17
CA TYR A 953 -8.68 40.72 -4.33
C TYR A 953 -7.25 40.69 -4.89
N GLU A 954 -6.57 41.84 -4.98
CA GLU A 954 -5.18 41.90 -5.45
C GLU A 954 -4.21 41.16 -4.51
N GLN A 955 -4.42 41.20 -3.19
CA GLN A 955 -3.62 40.40 -2.25
C GLN A 955 -3.89 38.90 -2.43
N SER A 956 -5.17 38.50 -2.47
CA SER A 956 -5.63 37.13 -2.67
C SER A 956 -5.07 36.53 -3.97
N LYS A 957 -5.14 37.29 -5.07
CA LYS A 957 -4.63 36.92 -6.39
C LYS A 957 -3.12 36.73 -6.38
N ASN A 958 -2.37 37.70 -5.86
CA ASN A 958 -0.90 37.62 -5.81
C ASN A 958 -0.38 36.48 -4.91
N ASN A 959 -1.03 36.23 -3.77
CA ASN A 959 -0.71 35.10 -2.90
C ASN A 959 -0.96 33.76 -3.61
N THR A 960 -2.12 33.64 -4.26
CA THR A 960 -2.49 32.44 -5.03
C THR A 960 -1.53 32.20 -6.20
N LEU A 961 -1.17 33.24 -6.95
CA LEU A 961 -0.20 33.16 -8.05
C LEU A 961 1.17 32.68 -7.58
N ARG A 962 1.72 33.26 -6.50
CA ARG A 962 3.00 32.82 -5.92
C ARG A 962 2.97 31.32 -5.59
N TYR A 963 1.93 30.87 -4.87
CA TYR A 963 1.77 29.47 -4.51
C TYR A 963 1.66 28.53 -5.72
N LEU A 964 0.93 28.93 -6.78
CA LEU A 964 0.79 28.12 -7.98
C LEU A 964 2.07 28.06 -8.82
N ILE A 965 2.82 29.16 -8.92
CA ILE A 965 4.13 29.19 -9.58
C ILE A 965 5.11 28.27 -8.84
N GLU A 966 5.21 28.38 -7.51
CA GLU A 966 6.05 27.50 -6.66
C GLU A 966 5.63 26.01 -6.73
N LYS A 967 4.38 25.71 -7.09
CA LYS A 967 3.87 24.33 -7.20
C LYS A 967 4.04 23.72 -8.59
N TYR A 968 4.01 24.53 -9.65
CA TYR A 968 3.87 24.05 -11.03
C TYR A 968 4.97 24.49 -12.01
N VAL A 969 5.86 25.41 -11.61
CA VAL A 969 6.90 26.00 -12.48
C VAL A 969 8.32 25.74 -11.95
N THR A 970 8.50 25.71 -10.62
CA THR A 970 9.74 25.33 -9.93
C THR A 970 9.75 23.88 -9.50
#